data_AF-A0A431FXF0-F1
#
_entry.id   AF-A0A431FXF0-F1
#
_cell.length_a   1.000
_cell.length_b   1.000
_cell.length_c   1.000
_cell.angle_alpha   90.00
_cell.angle_beta   90.00
_cell.angle_gamma   90.00
#
_symmetry.space_group_name_H-M   'P 1'
#
loop_
_entity.id
_entity.type
_entity.pdbx_description
1 polymer ?
#
loop_
_entity_poly.entity_id
_entity_poly.type
_entity_poly.pdbx_seq_one_letter_code
_entity_poly.pdbx_strand_id
1 'polypeptide(L)'
;VLKLQKAFGWSYDELKMSVAAMAQNGKEAIAAMGVDTPLAILSKTYQPLYNYFKQLFAQVTNPPLDAIREEIVTSTRIYLGSEGNLLKPDENNAKRVKIALPVISNEELFEVKALNKFQVKEFSILYDYSKKTLEKALDELCVKIEDEVKKGVSIIILSDKGVDEKNAYIPALLAVSGVHNHLVRKNLRTHTSLIIESGEPREIHHFACLLGYGATVINPYLVYESIQKLIANKDLNLSYEKAVENFIKASSSGIVKIASKMGVSTLQSYNGSALFECLGLSSKVIDKYFTSTTSRIEGMDLEDFEKELIALHKHAFNDTHKALDSKGIHGFRSAKEEHLIDPLVIFNLQQACRNKDYKSFKKYSALVDEKQVNLRSLMEFDFSEAISIDKVESVESIVKRFRTGAMSYGSISKEAHECLAQAMNKIGAKSNSGEGGEDEERYEIKEGVDKNSAIKQVASGRFGVDLNYLSHAKEIQIKVAQGAKPGEGGQLMGFKVYPWIAKARHSTAGVTLISPPPHHDIYSIEDLAQLIYDLKNANKDAKISVKLVSENGIGTVAAGVAKAGANLILVSGYDGGTGASPRTSIPHAGIPWELGLAETHQTLILNKLRDRVRLETDGKLMNGRDLAIAALLGAEEFGFATAPLIVLGCTMMRVCHLNTCPFGIATQDTELRDRFKGKVDDVINFMYFIAQELREYMARLGFERLDDMIGRVDKLRQKSVQGKAGKLNLDKILKSLPTYNRTAVHFKDYKDNKLEKTIDYRILLPLCKNAVEKKEPIKLSLEVGNQSRTFATMLSSEILKTYGKDALDEDSIHIKAIGNAGNSFGAFLLKGIKLEIIGDSNDYLGKGLSGGKIIAKISNEATFSPEENIIAGNACLYGATEGEVYLDGIAGERFCVRNSGALAVVLGTGVHGCEYMTGGLVVVLGDVGANFAAGMSGGVVYIFGRHNEAHVNTELVDIKDLNAKDEKELKAVIEKHIAYTDSKKAKDILEKFDKKDFFKVMPRDYEKMLKMLDLCKNEKDPNLAAFLKITQK
;
A
#
# COMPACT_ATOMS: atom_id res chain seq x y z
N VAL A 1 35.82 2.26 -13.84
CA VAL A 1 34.58 2.49 -13.05
C VAL A 1 33.83 3.74 -13.52
N LEU A 2 34.29 4.97 -13.24
CA LEU A 2 33.49 6.18 -13.55
C LEU A 2 33.03 6.31 -15.01
N LYS A 3 33.93 6.12 -15.99
CA LYS A 3 33.55 6.16 -17.42
C LYS A 3 32.45 5.15 -17.76
N LEU A 4 32.53 3.93 -17.21
CA LEU A 4 31.50 2.90 -17.38
C LEU A 4 30.20 3.31 -16.70
N GLN A 5 30.24 3.81 -15.46
CA GLN A 5 29.04 4.33 -14.78
C GLN A 5 28.31 5.38 -15.65
N LYS A 6 29.06 6.30 -16.28
CA LYS A 6 28.51 7.28 -17.22
C LYS A 6 27.91 6.64 -18.47
N ALA A 7 28.61 5.67 -19.08
CA ALA A 7 28.14 4.97 -20.28
C ALA A 7 26.86 4.15 -20.02
N PHE A 8 26.72 3.62 -18.81
CA PHE A 8 25.50 2.94 -18.33
C PHE A 8 24.45 3.90 -17.74
N GLY A 9 24.66 5.21 -17.80
CA GLY A 9 23.67 6.22 -17.40
C GLY A 9 23.42 6.35 -15.90
N TRP A 10 24.36 5.89 -15.06
CA TRP A 10 24.30 6.01 -13.60
C TRP A 10 24.29 7.47 -13.18
N SER A 11 23.61 7.76 -12.06
CA SER A 11 23.66 9.07 -11.41
C SER A 11 24.34 9.03 -10.04
N TYR A 12 24.76 10.20 -9.57
CA TYR A 12 25.23 10.36 -8.19
C TYR A 12 24.17 9.96 -7.16
N ASP A 13 22.90 10.29 -7.44
CA ASP A 13 21.78 10.01 -6.55
C ASP A 13 21.56 8.50 -6.39
N GLU A 14 21.63 7.74 -7.47
CA GLU A 14 21.55 6.27 -7.45
C GLU A 14 22.73 5.65 -6.68
N LEU A 15 23.95 6.12 -6.92
CA LEU A 15 25.15 5.59 -6.24
C LEU A 15 25.11 5.85 -4.72
N LYS A 16 24.82 7.08 -4.29
CA LYS A 16 24.85 7.45 -2.87
C LYS A 16 23.58 7.06 -2.11
N MET A 17 22.39 7.29 -2.69
CA MET A 17 21.13 7.12 -1.97
C MET A 17 20.54 5.71 -2.13
N SER A 18 21.02 4.92 -3.09
CA SER A 18 20.56 3.54 -3.32
C SER A 18 21.68 2.53 -3.03
N VAL A 19 22.73 2.49 -3.84
CA VAL A 19 23.80 1.47 -3.73
C VAL A 19 24.53 1.55 -2.40
N ALA A 20 25.04 2.74 -2.02
CA ALA A 20 25.77 2.90 -0.77
C ALA A 20 24.88 2.64 0.46
N ALA A 21 23.61 3.07 0.42
CA ALA A 21 22.66 2.85 1.51
C ALA A 21 22.37 1.36 1.72
N MET A 22 22.18 0.59 0.64
CA MET A 22 21.97 -0.86 0.71
C MET A 22 23.24 -1.59 1.18
N ALA A 23 24.42 -1.21 0.68
CA ALA A 23 25.69 -1.78 1.11
C ALA A 23 25.99 -1.51 2.60
N GLN A 24 25.66 -0.31 3.09
CA GLN A 24 25.88 0.07 4.48
C GLN A 24 24.92 -0.62 5.45
N ASN A 25 23.63 -0.68 5.11
CA ASN A 25 22.56 -1.05 6.05
C ASN A 25 21.94 -2.43 5.81
N GLY A 26 22.22 -3.07 4.67
CA GLY A 26 21.58 -4.33 4.28
C GLY A 26 20.07 -4.21 4.03
N LYS A 27 19.56 -2.99 3.84
CA LYS A 27 18.14 -2.66 3.61
C LYS A 27 18.01 -1.49 2.63
N GLU A 28 16.88 -1.42 1.95
CA GLU A 28 16.54 -0.27 1.10
C GLU A 28 16.28 1.01 1.94
N ALA A 29 16.52 2.17 1.33
CA ALA A 29 16.25 3.45 1.96
C ALA A 29 14.75 3.81 1.94
N ILE A 30 14.28 4.44 3.01
CA ILE A 30 12.95 5.07 3.08
C ILE A 30 13.06 6.50 2.56
N ALA A 31 12.00 6.98 1.92
CA ALA A 31 11.85 8.31 1.38
C ALA A 31 10.44 8.86 1.65
N ALA A 32 10.18 10.11 1.25
CA ALA A 32 8.87 10.75 1.42
C ALA A 32 8.46 11.60 0.20
N MET A 33 7.20 12.02 0.21
CA MET A 33 6.48 12.67 -0.88
C MET A 33 6.29 11.77 -2.12
N GLY A 34 5.46 12.23 -3.04
CA GLY A 34 5.16 11.54 -4.29
C GLY A 34 6.08 11.94 -5.43
N VAL A 35 5.89 11.29 -6.57
CA VAL A 35 6.55 11.66 -7.84
C VAL A 35 5.97 12.97 -8.35
N ASP A 36 6.83 13.84 -8.84
CA ASP A 36 6.48 15.06 -9.55
C ASP A 36 7.44 15.33 -10.72
N THR A 37 8.24 14.34 -11.10
CA THR A 37 9.09 14.34 -12.29
C THR A 37 8.36 13.73 -13.49
N PRO A 38 8.77 14.03 -14.74
CA PRO A 38 8.14 13.48 -15.93
C PRO A 38 8.10 11.95 -15.96
N LEU A 39 7.08 11.40 -16.63
CA LEU A 39 7.13 10.01 -17.09
C LEU A 39 8.38 9.80 -17.96
N ALA A 40 8.91 8.57 -18.02
CA ALA A 40 10.16 8.30 -18.75
C ALA A 40 10.11 8.77 -20.23
N ILE A 41 8.98 8.55 -20.88
CA ILE A 41 8.71 9.01 -22.26
C ILE A 41 8.57 10.53 -22.41
N LEU A 42 8.31 11.26 -21.32
CA LEU A 42 8.19 12.73 -21.30
C LEU A 42 9.48 13.42 -20.80
N SER A 43 10.40 12.68 -20.18
CA SER A 43 11.67 13.24 -19.71
C SER A 43 12.52 13.74 -20.88
N LYS A 44 13.17 14.89 -20.68
CA LYS A 44 14.12 15.45 -21.66
C LYS A 44 15.51 14.78 -21.58
N THR A 45 15.73 13.96 -20.56
CA THR A 45 16.98 13.23 -20.33
C THR A 45 16.86 11.76 -20.73
N TYR A 46 18.00 11.09 -20.92
CA TYR A 46 18.03 9.65 -21.17
C TYR A 46 17.43 8.88 -20.00
N GLN A 47 16.50 7.97 -20.31
CA GLN A 47 15.87 7.09 -19.34
C GLN A 47 16.27 5.64 -19.63
N PRO A 48 16.82 4.91 -18.64
CA PRO A 48 17.03 3.48 -18.73
C PRO A 48 15.73 2.76 -19.07
N LEU A 49 15.82 1.65 -19.81
CA LEU A 49 14.64 0.91 -20.27
C LEU A 49 13.73 0.48 -19.11
N TYR A 50 14.32 0.17 -17.94
CA TYR A 50 13.60 -0.16 -16.71
C TYR A 50 12.52 0.88 -16.33
N ASN A 51 12.77 2.18 -16.54
CA ASN A 51 11.88 3.25 -16.07
C ASN A 51 10.54 3.32 -16.82
N TYR A 52 10.44 2.65 -17.97
CA TYR A 52 9.22 2.52 -18.76
C TYR A 52 8.29 1.43 -18.21
N PHE A 53 8.78 0.51 -17.38
CA PHE A 53 8.01 -0.57 -16.79
C PHE A 53 7.57 -0.20 -15.37
N LYS A 54 6.28 -0.32 -15.10
CA LYS A 54 5.67 -0.07 -13.79
C LYS A 54 5.24 -1.39 -13.17
N GLN A 55 5.59 -1.59 -11.90
CA GLN A 55 5.25 -2.77 -11.12
C GLN A 55 3.73 -2.85 -10.97
N LEU A 56 3.16 -4.00 -11.33
CA LEU A 56 1.77 -4.32 -11.00
C LEU A 56 1.66 -4.73 -9.54
N PHE A 57 0.46 -4.61 -8.98
CA PHE A 57 0.17 -5.00 -7.60
C PHE A 57 -1.26 -5.55 -7.50
N ALA A 58 -1.53 -6.27 -6.43
CA ALA A 58 -2.84 -6.81 -6.16
C ALA A 58 -3.70 -5.77 -5.45
N GLN A 59 -4.96 -5.65 -5.87
CA GLN A 59 -5.98 -4.89 -5.17
C GLN A 59 -7.34 -5.58 -5.33
N VAL A 60 -7.99 -5.89 -4.21
CA VAL A 60 -9.31 -6.53 -4.10
C VAL A 60 -9.39 -7.98 -4.59
N THR A 61 -8.98 -8.28 -5.83
CA THR A 61 -9.15 -9.62 -6.44
C THR A 61 -8.40 -10.72 -5.71
N ASN A 62 -7.25 -10.36 -5.15
CA ASN A 62 -6.38 -11.17 -4.32
C ASN A 62 -5.58 -10.23 -3.41
N PRO A 63 -5.03 -10.71 -2.29
CA PRO A 63 -4.23 -9.88 -1.39
C PRO A 63 -2.76 -9.82 -1.82
N PRO A 64 -2.05 -8.70 -1.52
CA PRO A 64 -0.60 -8.73 -1.40
C PRO A 64 -0.17 -9.57 -0.19
N LEU A 65 1.07 -10.05 -0.20
CA LEU A 65 1.69 -10.80 0.88
C LEU A 65 2.66 -9.91 1.68
N ASP A 66 2.74 -10.09 3.01
CA ASP A 66 3.82 -9.49 3.80
C ASP A 66 5.11 -10.31 3.67
N ALA A 67 6.02 -9.85 2.82
CA ALA A 67 7.31 -10.49 2.56
C ALA A 67 8.26 -10.54 3.78
N ILE A 68 7.96 -9.82 4.87
CA ILE A 68 8.81 -9.75 6.08
C ILE A 68 8.22 -10.63 7.18
N ARG A 69 6.97 -10.40 7.55
CA ARG A 69 6.31 -11.13 8.66
C ARG A 69 5.91 -12.54 8.27
N GLU A 70 5.66 -12.78 6.99
CA GLU A 70 5.29 -14.09 6.44
C GLU A 70 6.44 -14.70 5.64
N GLU A 71 7.70 -14.35 5.96
CA GLU A 71 8.90 -14.86 5.25
C GLU A 71 8.92 -16.40 5.16
N ILE A 72 8.33 -17.10 6.15
CA ILE A 72 8.22 -18.56 6.19
C ILE A 72 7.52 -19.19 4.97
N VAL A 73 6.65 -18.45 4.27
CA VAL A 73 5.98 -18.93 3.04
C VAL A 73 6.68 -18.44 1.76
N THR A 74 7.71 -17.60 1.91
CA THR A 74 8.46 -17.07 0.77
C THR A 74 9.65 -17.96 0.38
N SER A 75 10.03 -17.92 -0.89
CA SER A 75 11.23 -18.63 -1.36
C SER A 75 11.99 -17.82 -2.40
N THR A 76 13.26 -17.54 -2.09
CA THR A 76 14.24 -16.93 -3.01
C THR A 76 14.97 -17.94 -3.89
N ARG A 77 14.75 -19.25 -3.65
CA ARG A 77 15.47 -20.32 -4.33
C ARG A 77 15.13 -20.37 -5.81
N ILE A 78 16.17 -20.56 -6.61
CA ILE A 78 16.12 -20.68 -8.06
C ILE A 78 17.09 -21.77 -8.51
N TYR A 79 16.90 -22.27 -9.73
CA TYR A 79 17.66 -23.38 -10.27
C TYR A 79 18.22 -23.04 -11.65
N LEU A 80 19.49 -23.36 -11.88
CA LEU A 80 20.15 -23.28 -13.18
C LEU A 80 20.23 -24.65 -13.84
N GLY A 81 20.30 -24.64 -15.18
CA GLY A 81 20.33 -25.84 -16.02
C GLY A 81 18.98 -26.15 -16.66
N SER A 82 18.96 -27.18 -17.50
CA SER A 82 17.77 -27.66 -18.21
C SER A 82 16.69 -28.14 -17.24
N GLU A 83 15.44 -27.84 -17.57
CA GLU A 83 14.27 -28.34 -16.87
C GLU A 83 13.93 -29.76 -17.32
N GLY A 84 13.59 -30.60 -16.34
CA GLY A 84 13.19 -31.98 -16.57
C GLY A 84 11.78 -32.13 -17.14
N ASN A 85 11.44 -33.34 -17.55
CA ASN A 85 10.09 -33.64 -18.02
C ASN A 85 9.15 -33.81 -16.81
N LEU A 86 8.25 -32.84 -16.60
CA LEU A 86 7.27 -32.87 -15.51
C LEU A 86 6.37 -34.12 -15.52
N LEU A 87 6.09 -34.68 -16.69
CA LEU A 87 5.23 -35.86 -16.86
C LEU A 87 5.99 -37.19 -16.67
N LYS A 88 7.32 -37.15 -16.59
CA LYS A 88 8.18 -38.34 -16.43
C LYS A 88 9.21 -38.07 -15.33
N PRO A 89 8.86 -38.27 -14.05
CA PRO A 89 9.78 -38.06 -12.95
C PRO A 89 10.93 -39.08 -13.02
N ASP A 90 12.15 -38.59 -13.20
CA ASP A 90 13.39 -39.37 -13.13
C ASP A 90 14.51 -38.59 -12.39
N GLU A 91 15.65 -39.24 -12.16
CA GLU A 91 16.81 -38.61 -11.52
C GLU A 91 17.46 -37.49 -12.37
N ASN A 92 17.27 -37.51 -13.69
CA ASN A 92 17.82 -36.49 -14.58
C ASN A 92 17.13 -35.15 -14.38
N ASN A 93 15.84 -35.15 -14.03
CA ASN A 93 15.09 -33.93 -13.72
C ASN A 93 15.70 -33.15 -12.54
N ALA A 94 16.42 -33.82 -11.63
CA ALA A 94 17.09 -33.21 -10.49
C ALA A 94 18.51 -32.69 -10.80
N LYS A 95 19.05 -32.92 -12.02
CA LYS A 95 20.38 -32.45 -12.44
C LYS A 95 20.37 -30.94 -12.71
N ARG A 96 20.28 -30.15 -11.65
CA ARG A 96 20.25 -28.68 -11.68
C ARG A 96 21.17 -28.09 -10.63
N VAL A 97 21.60 -26.86 -10.85
CA VAL A 97 22.38 -26.11 -9.84
C VAL A 97 21.43 -25.22 -9.07
N LYS A 98 21.29 -25.49 -7.77
CA LYS A 98 20.48 -24.69 -6.88
C LYS A 98 21.24 -23.44 -6.46
N ILE A 99 20.64 -22.27 -6.66
CA ILE A 99 21.18 -20.99 -6.22
C ILE A 99 20.25 -20.43 -5.13
N ALA A 100 20.83 -19.89 -4.07
CA ALA A 100 20.09 -19.41 -2.89
C ALA A 100 19.40 -18.07 -3.12
N LEU A 101 20.04 -17.15 -3.84
CA LEU A 101 19.57 -15.79 -4.10
C LEU A 101 19.68 -15.46 -5.59
N PRO A 102 18.77 -14.63 -6.13
CA PRO A 102 18.77 -14.28 -7.55
C PRO A 102 19.89 -13.32 -7.96
N VAL A 103 20.46 -12.59 -6.99
CA VAL A 103 21.60 -11.70 -7.20
C VAL A 103 22.83 -12.37 -6.60
N ILE A 104 23.86 -12.60 -7.41
CA ILE A 104 25.06 -13.35 -7.01
C ILE A 104 26.33 -12.50 -7.12
N SER A 105 27.31 -12.83 -6.28
CA SER A 105 28.63 -12.20 -6.29
C SER A 105 29.46 -12.56 -7.52
N ASN A 106 30.60 -11.90 -7.70
CA ASN A 106 31.54 -12.22 -8.77
C ASN A 106 32.17 -13.61 -8.58
N GLU A 107 32.40 -14.00 -7.33
CA GLU A 107 32.95 -15.30 -6.94
C GLU A 107 31.95 -16.42 -7.26
N GLU A 108 30.68 -16.26 -6.90
CA GLU A 108 29.62 -17.22 -7.24
C GLU A 108 29.47 -17.37 -8.76
N LEU A 109 29.56 -16.27 -9.52
CA LEU A 109 29.52 -16.35 -10.98
C LEU A 109 30.73 -17.11 -11.55
N PHE A 110 31.92 -16.92 -10.97
CA PHE A 110 33.13 -17.65 -11.35
C PHE A 110 32.97 -19.16 -11.10
N GLU A 111 32.38 -19.55 -9.98
CA GLU A 111 32.04 -20.94 -9.68
C GLU A 111 31.07 -21.53 -10.71
N VAL A 112 30.03 -20.77 -11.11
CA VAL A 112 29.11 -21.20 -12.17
C VAL A 112 29.82 -21.41 -13.50
N LYS A 113 30.75 -20.52 -13.87
CA LYS A 113 31.57 -20.66 -15.10
C LYS A 113 32.45 -21.92 -15.08
N ALA A 114 32.84 -22.39 -13.89
CA ALA A 114 33.72 -23.55 -13.70
C ALA A 114 32.98 -24.91 -13.60
N LEU A 115 31.66 -24.94 -13.80
CA LEU A 115 30.87 -26.17 -13.68
C LEU A 115 31.16 -27.18 -14.80
N ASN A 116 31.86 -28.27 -14.48
CA ASN A 116 32.21 -29.31 -15.46
C ASN A 116 31.04 -30.22 -15.88
N LYS A 117 29.96 -30.28 -15.08
CA LYS A 117 28.79 -31.16 -15.35
C LYS A 117 27.73 -30.49 -16.22
N PHE A 118 27.88 -29.21 -16.52
CA PHE A 118 26.93 -28.41 -17.29
C PHE A 118 27.66 -27.75 -18.44
N GLN A 119 27.02 -27.67 -19.60
CA GLN A 119 27.54 -26.85 -20.67
C GLN A 119 27.16 -25.40 -20.40
N VAL A 120 28.15 -24.60 -19.99
CA VAL A 120 28.02 -23.17 -19.72
C VAL A 120 28.68 -22.39 -20.85
N LYS A 121 27.98 -21.41 -21.43
CA LYS A 121 28.54 -20.57 -22.49
C LYS A 121 28.24 -19.09 -22.27
N GLU A 122 29.28 -18.27 -22.42
CA GLU A 122 29.18 -16.82 -22.35
C GLU A 122 29.01 -16.21 -23.74
N PHE A 123 28.11 -15.23 -23.84
CA PHE A 123 27.84 -14.45 -25.02
C PHE A 123 27.96 -12.97 -24.69
N SER A 124 28.78 -12.27 -25.47
CA SER A 124 28.86 -10.82 -25.40
C SER A 124 27.57 -10.20 -25.92
N ILE A 125 27.02 -9.25 -25.16
CA ILE A 125 25.92 -8.37 -25.58
C ILE A 125 26.44 -7.02 -26.08
N LEU A 126 27.71 -6.95 -26.48
CA LEU A 126 28.32 -5.77 -27.09
C LEU A 126 28.13 -5.74 -28.60
N TYR A 127 28.06 -4.54 -29.15
CA TYR A 127 28.05 -4.34 -30.59
C TYR A 127 28.72 -3.03 -31.01
N ASP A 128 29.36 -3.08 -32.18
CA ASP A 128 29.90 -1.90 -32.84
C ASP A 128 28.74 -1.10 -33.44
N TYR A 129 28.35 -0.03 -32.76
CA TYR A 129 27.21 0.83 -33.13
C TYR A 129 27.46 1.60 -34.44
N SER A 130 28.69 1.59 -34.97
CA SER A 130 28.99 2.14 -36.30
C SER A 130 28.70 1.17 -37.44
N LYS A 131 28.57 -0.13 -37.15
CA LYS A 131 28.44 -1.19 -38.17
C LYS A 131 27.05 -1.81 -38.26
N LYS A 132 26.31 -1.84 -37.16
CA LYS A 132 24.98 -2.44 -37.11
C LYS A 132 24.11 -1.76 -36.07
N THR A 133 22.80 -1.85 -36.30
CA THR A 133 21.76 -1.38 -35.37
C THR A 133 21.61 -2.31 -34.19
N LEU A 134 21.01 -1.80 -33.12
CA LEU A 134 20.65 -2.51 -31.90
C LEU A 134 19.78 -3.73 -32.20
N GLU A 135 18.75 -3.56 -33.04
CA GLU A 135 17.84 -4.64 -33.44
C GLU A 135 18.59 -5.77 -34.15
N LYS A 136 19.46 -5.44 -35.11
CA LYS A 136 20.26 -6.44 -35.82
C LYS A 136 21.24 -7.17 -34.89
N ALA A 137 21.86 -6.45 -33.96
CA ALA A 137 22.76 -7.05 -32.98
C ALA A 137 22.03 -8.06 -32.07
N LEU A 138 20.80 -7.73 -31.66
CA LEU A 138 19.96 -8.60 -30.84
C LEU A 138 19.44 -9.82 -31.62
N ASP A 139 18.98 -9.63 -32.86
CA ASP A 139 18.53 -10.74 -33.70
C ASP A 139 19.68 -11.74 -33.97
N GLU A 140 20.89 -11.25 -34.26
CA GLU A 140 22.10 -12.08 -34.39
C GLU A 140 22.45 -12.84 -33.09
N LEU A 141 22.28 -12.19 -31.93
CA LEU A 141 22.51 -12.81 -30.62
C LEU A 141 21.52 -13.96 -30.38
N CYS A 142 20.23 -13.73 -30.65
CA CYS A 142 19.17 -14.74 -30.49
C CYS A 142 19.43 -15.99 -31.33
N VAL A 143 19.83 -15.83 -32.60
CA VAL A 143 20.15 -16.96 -33.49
C VAL A 143 21.36 -17.74 -32.99
N LYS A 144 22.45 -17.05 -32.61
CA LYS A 144 23.65 -17.70 -32.07
C LYS A 144 23.34 -18.50 -30.80
N ILE A 145 22.51 -17.96 -29.92
CA ILE A 145 22.09 -18.64 -28.70
C ILE A 145 21.22 -19.85 -29.03
N GLU A 146 20.24 -19.72 -29.93
CA GLU A 146 19.41 -20.84 -30.39
C GLU A 146 20.27 -22.02 -30.86
N ASP A 147 21.29 -21.77 -31.68
CA ASP A 147 22.17 -22.80 -32.21
C ASP A 147 22.98 -23.51 -31.11
N GLU A 148 23.40 -22.79 -30.08
CA GLU A 148 24.17 -23.35 -28.97
C GLU A 148 23.29 -24.10 -27.98
N VAL A 149 22.06 -23.66 -27.73
CA VAL A 149 21.09 -24.42 -26.94
C VAL A 149 20.78 -25.75 -27.62
N LYS A 150 20.62 -25.77 -28.95
CA LYS A 150 20.45 -27.01 -29.72
C LYS A 150 21.65 -27.96 -29.61
N LYS A 151 22.86 -27.44 -29.33
CA LYS A 151 24.07 -28.25 -29.06
C LYS A 151 24.15 -28.76 -27.62
N GLY A 152 23.20 -28.39 -26.76
CA GLY A 152 23.13 -28.85 -25.37
C GLY A 152 23.65 -27.85 -24.34
N VAL A 153 23.89 -26.58 -24.72
CA VAL A 153 24.22 -25.53 -23.74
C VAL A 153 23.03 -25.31 -22.81
N SER A 154 23.24 -25.63 -21.52
CA SER A 154 22.22 -25.62 -20.47
C SER A 154 22.23 -24.37 -19.59
N ILE A 155 23.30 -23.57 -19.66
CA ILE A 155 23.45 -22.31 -18.93
C ILE A 155 24.10 -21.29 -19.87
N ILE A 156 23.43 -20.17 -20.06
CA ILE A 156 23.88 -19.06 -20.90
C ILE A 156 24.19 -17.86 -20.02
N ILE A 157 25.34 -17.24 -20.23
CA ILE A 157 25.73 -16.00 -19.57
C ILE A 157 25.75 -14.90 -20.64
N LEU A 158 24.88 -13.90 -20.49
CA LEU A 158 24.89 -12.68 -21.29
C LEU A 158 25.78 -11.66 -20.57
N SER A 159 26.78 -11.10 -21.25
CA SER A 159 27.75 -10.19 -20.60
C SER A 159 28.00 -8.91 -21.39
N ASP A 160 27.85 -7.75 -20.73
CA ASP A 160 28.25 -6.44 -21.27
C ASP A 160 29.66 -6.02 -20.82
N LYS A 161 30.46 -6.93 -20.23
CA LYS A 161 31.87 -6.64 -19.96
C LYS A 161 32.62 -6.36 -21.26
N GLY A 162 33.34 -5.24 -21.30
CA GLY A 162 34.12 -4.80 -22.45
C GLY A 162 33.57 -3.59 -23.19
N VAL A 163 32.52 -2.91 -22.68
CA VAL A 163 32.08 -1.61 -23.19
C VAL A 163 33.28 -0.64 -23.30
N ASP A 164 33.49 -0.11 -24.50
CA ASP A 164 34.55 0.84 -24.82
C ASP A 164 34.02 1.94 -25.75
N GLU A 165 34.90 2.83 -26.23
CA GLU A 165 34.50 3.95 -27.09
C GLU A 165 33.78 3.50 -28.37
N LYS A 166 34.11 2.32 -28.91
CA LYS A 166 33.59 1.81 -30.19
C LYS A 166 32.42 0.85 -30.01
N ASN A 167 32.42 0.07 -28.94
CA ASN A 167 31.45 -0.98 -28.68
C ASN A 167 30.46 -0.50 -27.62
N ALA A 168 29.23 -0.25 -28.05
CA ALA A 168 28.08 -0.07 -27.17
C ALA A 168 27.54 -1.43 -26.71
N TYR A 169 26.54 -1.41 -25.85
CA TYR A 169 25.89 -2.61 -25.31
C TYR A 169 24.42 -2.67 -25.76
N ILE A 170 23.92 -3.88 -25.95
CA ILE A 170 22.47 -4.14 -25.97
C ILE A 170 22.00 -3.98 -24.51
N PRO A 171 20.99 -3.15 -24.21
CA PRO A 171 20.47 -3.00 -22.86
C PRO A 171 20.14 -4.35 -22.24
N ALA A 172 20.58 -4.58 -21.01
CA ALA A 172 20.54 -5.90 -20.37
C ALA A 172 19.10 -6.44 -20.30
N LEU A 173 18.13 -5.57 -20.00
CA LEU A 173 16.72 -5.93 -19.99
C LEU A 173 16.21 -6.38 -21.37
N LEU A 174 16.61 -5.67 -22.43
CA LEU A 174 16.24 -5.99 -23.80
C LEU A 174 16.91 -7.30 -24.26
N ALA A 175 18.19 -7.49 -23.93
CA ALA A 175 18.91 -8.71 -24.27
C ALA A 175 18.29 -9.95 -23.61
N VAL A 176 18.03 -9.87 -22.30
CA VAL A 176 17.39 -10.96 -21.54
C VAL A 176 16.00 -11.27 -22.10
N SER A 177 15.15 -10.24 -22.26
CA SER A 177 13.77 -10.44 -22.68
C SER A 177 13.67 -10.91 -24.14
N GLY A 178 14.51 -10.38 -25.02
CA GLY A 178 14.58 -10.80 -26.43
C GLY A 178 15.01 -12.25 -26.57
N VAL A 179 16.08 -12.66 -25.88
CA VAL A 179 16.55 -14.06 -25.88
C VAL A 179 15.51 -14.98 -25.23
N HIS A 180 14.93 -14.58 -24.10
CA HIS A 180 13.88 -15.35 -23.42
C HIS A 180 12.71 -15.64 -24.36
N ASN A 181 12.11 -14.59 -24.95
CA ASN A 181 10.96 -14.74 -25.85
C ASN A 181 11.31 -15.49 -27.13
N HIS A 182 12.51 -15.29 -27.68
CA HIS A 182 12.97 -16.05 -28.84
C HIS A 182 13.04 -17.56 -28.54
N LEU A 183 13.66 -17.93 -27.41
CA LEU A 183 13.75 -19.33 -26.99
C LEU A 183 12.39 -19.92 -26.65
N VAL A 184 11.45 -19.16 -26.08
CA VAL A 184 10.07 -19.61 -25.83
C VAL A 184 9.38 -19.94 -27.16
N ARG A 185 9.44 -19.03 -28.15
CA ARG A 185 8.84 -19.25 -29.48
C ARG A 185 9.44 -20.46 -30.22
N LYS A 186 10.69 -20.81 -29.91
CA LYS A 186 11.38 -21.99 -30.47
C LYS A 186 11.20 -23.26 -29.65
N ASN A 187 10.45 -23.22 -28.54
CA ASN A 187 10.30 -24.32 -27.57
C ASN A 187 11.64 -24.78 -26.95
N LEU A 188 12.60 -23.87 -26.83
CA LEU A 188 13.94 -24.13 -26.31
C LEU A 188 14.18 -23.52 -24.92
N ARG A 189 13.28 -22.67 -24.40
CA ARG A 189 13.53 -21.96 -23.13
C ARG A 189 13.71 -22.88 -21.92
N THR A 190 13.06 -24.04 -21.90
CA THR A 190 13.21 -25.06 -20.84
C THR A 190 14.57 -25.78 -20.87
N HIS A 191 15.32 -25.69 -21.97
CA HIS A 191 16.60 -26.40 -22.12
C HIS A 191 17.78 -25.63 -21.53
N THR A 192 17.63 -24.34 -21.24
CA THR A 192 18.71 -23.49 -20.73
C THR A 192 18.22 -22.50 -19.69
N SER A 193 19.11 -22.11 -18.78
CA SER A 193 18.94 -20.94 -17.92
C SER A 193 19.66 -19.71 -18.48
N LEU A 194 19.21 -18.51 -18.11
CA LEU A 194 19.81 -17.25 -18.54
C LEU A 194 20.40 -16.52 -17.34
N ILE A 195 21.69 -16.20 -17.39
CA ILE A 195 22.39 -15.37 -16.41
C ILE A 195 22.77 -14.06 -17.09
N ILE A 196 22.61 -12.94 -16.39
CA ILE A 196 23.01 -11.63 -16.89
C ILE A 196 24.13 -11.05 -16.03
N GLU A 197 25.31 -10.91 -16.62
CA GLU A 197 26.48 -10.22 -16.05
C GLU A 197 26.51 -8.81 -16.63
N SER A 198 26.10 -7.80 -15.86
CA SER A 198 25.86 -6.47 -16.41
C SER A 198 26.30 -5.31 -15.52
N GLY A 199 26.83 -4.26 -16.14
CA GLY A 199 27.11 -2.98 -15.51
C GLY A 199 25.93 -2.00 -15.46
N GLU A 200 24.83 -2.33 -16.16
CA GLU A 200 23.64 -1.50 -16.24
C GLU A 200 22.75 -1.56 -14.98
N PRO A 201 22.37 -2.72 -14.42
CA PRO A 201 21.40 -2.79 -13.32
C PRO A 201 22.06 -2.43 -11.97
N ARG A 202 21.34 -1.64 -11.15
CA ARG A 202 21.87 -1.04 -9.90
C ARG A 202 20.82 -0.74 -8.83
N GLU A 203 19.54 -0.81 -9.19
CA GLU A 203 18.42 -0.60 -8.29
C GLU A 203 17.56 -1.85 -8.23
N ILE A 204 16.84 -2.02 -7.11
CA ILE A 204 15.98 -3.19 -6.85
C ILE A 204 14.99 -3.43 -7.99
N HIS A 205 14.40 -2.36 -8.52
CA HIS A 205 13.47 -2.45 -9.65
C HIS A 205 14.14 -2.99 -10.93
N HIS A 206 15.40 -2.65 -11.20
CA HIS A 206 16.11 -3.17 -12.37
C HIS A 206 16.28 -4.69 -12.27
N PHE A 207 16.64 -5.17 -11.08
CA PHE A 207 16.77 -6.60 -10.82
C PHE A 207 15.43 -7.32 -10.93
N ALA A 208 14.34 -6.73 -10.41
CA ALA A 208 13.00 -7.28 -10.54
C ALA A 208 12.56 -7.37 -12.01
N CYS A 209 12.81 -6.34 -12.83
CA CYS A 209 12.51 -6.40 -14.27
C CYS A 209 13.31 -7.51 -14.96
N LEU A 210 14.61 -7.64 -14.71
CA LEU A 210 15.44 -8.68 -15.32
C LEU A 210 14.90 -10.09 -15.01
N LEU A 211 14.52 -10.37 -13.76
CA LEU A 211 13.92 -11.65 -13.39
C LEU A 211 12.54 -11.84 -14.01
N GLY A 212 11.68 -10.82 -13.95
CA GLY A 212 10.32 -10.87 -14.49
C GLY A 212 10.28 -11.05 -16.01
N TYR A 213 11.36 -10.70 -16.72
CA TYR A 213 11.52 -10.90 -18.17
C TYR A 213 12.44 -12.07 -18.54
N GLY A 214 12.82 -12.90 -17.57
CA GLY A 214 13.34 -14.24 -17.84
C GLY A 214 14.81 -14.49 -17.51
N ALA A 215 15.52 -13.55 -16.90
CA ALA A 215 16.82 -13.84 -16.28
C ALA A 215 16.60 -14.78 -15.10
N THR A 216 17.40 -15.84 -14.99
CA THR A 216 17.40 -16.75 -13.85
C THR A 216 18.26 -16.19 -12.72
N VAL A 217 19.43 -15.64 -13.04
CA VAL A 217 20.39 -15.08 -12.07
C VAL A 217 20.99 -13.80 -12.61
N ILE A 218 21.33 -12.86 -11.71
CA ILE A 218 21.91 -11.56 -12.04
C ILE A 218 23.23 -11.37 -11.31
N ASN A 219 24.27 -10.97 -12.04
CA ASN A 219 25.53 -10.50 -11.48
C ASN A 219 25.75 -9.03 -11.88
N PRO A 220 25.55 -8.06 -10.96
CA PRO A 220 25.71 -6.65 -11.23
C PRO A 220 27.15 -6.18 -11.00
N TYR A 221 28.11 -6.64 -11.81
CA TYR A 221 29.54 -6.47 -11.53
C TYR A 221 29.95 -5.00 -11.26
N LEU A 222 29.35 -4.03 -11.96
CA LEU A 222 29.71 -2.61 -11.80
C LEU A 222 29.26 -2.04 -10.45
N VAL A 223 28.21 -2.61 -9.82
CA VAL A 223 27.85 -2.28 -8.44
C VAL A 223 29.00 -2.64 -7.51
N TYR A 224 29.55 -3.84 -7.63
CA TYR A 224 30.60 -4.32 -6.75
C TYR A 224 31.89 -3.51 -6.93
N GLU A 225 32.27 -3.19 -8.17
CA GLU A 225 33.37 -2.26 -8.47
C GLU A 225 33.13 -0.86 -7.87
N SER A 226 31.89 -0.39 -7.86
CA SER A 226 31.50 0.90 -7.28
C SER A 226 31.58 0.88 -5.75
N ILE A 227 31.15 -0.21 -5.12
CA ILE A 227 31.29 -0.43 -3.66
C ILE A 227 32.76 -0.41 -3.27
N GLN A 228 33.63 -1.09 -4.01
CA GLN A 228 35.06 -1.09 -3.75
C GLN A 228 35.65 0.34 -3.82
N LYS A 229 35.20 1.15 -4.77
CA LYS A 229 35.60 2.57 -4.85
C LYS A 229 35.07 3.41 -3.69
N LEU A 230 33.83 3.20 -3.24
CA LEU A 230 33.28 3.88 -2.07
C LEU A 230 34.07 3.56 -0.80
N ILE A 231 34.47 2.30 -0.61
CA ILE A 231 35.32 1.87 0.51
C ILE A 231 36.71 2.52 0.41
N ALA A 232 37.35 2.46 -0.77
CA ALA A 232 38.65 3.09 -0.99
C ALA A 232 38.64 4.61 -0.72
N ASN A 233 37.51 5.27 -0.97
CA ASN A 233 37.29 6.70 -0.70
C ASN A 233 36.83 6.99 0.73
N LYS A 234 36.67 5.99 1.60
CA LYS A 234 36.13 6.09 2.97
C LYS A 234 34.68 6.62 3.06
N ASP A 235 33.91 6.43 1.99
CA ASP A 235 32.47 6.71 1.97
C ASP A 235 31.63 5.58 2.60
N LEU A 236 32.22 4.37 2.73
CA LEU A 236 31.63 3.21 3.40
C LEU A 236 32.61 2.67 4.43
N ASN A 237 32.13 2.45 5.65
CA ASN A 237 32.93 1.97 6.78
C ASN A 237 32.69 0.48 7.04
N LEU A 238 32.90 -0.35 6.02
CA LEU A 238 32.74 -1.81 6.06
C LEU A 238 33.82 -2.49 5.21
N SER A 239 34.07 -3.79 5.45
CA SER A 239 34.85 -4.59 4.52
C SER A 239 34.10 -4.78 3.20
N TYR A 240 34.84 -5.08 2.13
CA TYR A 240 34.25 -5.32 0.80
C TYR A 240 33.24 -6.46 0.84
N GLU A 241 33.60 -7.57 1.48
CA GLU A 241 32.78 -8.77 1.60
C GLU A 241 31.47 -8.46 2.32
N LYS A 242 31.54 -7.71 3.44
CA LYS A 242 30.33 -7.35 4.18
C LYS A 242 29.42 -6.40 3.42
N ALA A 243 30.01 -5.43 2.71
CA ALA A 243 29.26 -4.48 1.90
C ALA A 243 28.54 -5.17 0.73
N VAL A 244 29.19 -6.13 0.07
CA VAL A 244 28.61 -6.95 -1.01
C VAL A 244 27.49 -7.85 -0.46
N GLU A 245 27.72 -8.55 0.65
CA GLU A 245 26.71 -9.38 1.32
C GLU A 245 25.46 -8.57 1.67
N ASN A 246 25.65 -7.39 2.28
CA ASN A 246 24.57 -6.47 2.61
C ASN A 246 23.80 -6.02 1.36
N PHE A 247 24.50 -5.66 0.29
CA PHE A 247 23.86 -5.25 -0.96
C PHE A 247 23.02 -6.38 -1.58
N ILE A 248 23.56 -7.59 -1.64
CA ILE A 248 22.87 -8.78 -2.17
C ILE A 248 21.62 -9.09 -1.34
N LYS A 249 21.74 -9.05 0.00
CA LYS A 249 20.61 -9.24 0.92
C LYS A 249 19.52 -8.18 0.70
N ALA A 250 19.90 -6.90 0.70
CA ALA A 250 18.96 -5.80 0.49
C ALA A 250 18.22 -5.91 -0.84
N SER A 251 18.97 -6.20 -1.91
CA SER A 251 18.43 -6.34 -3.26
C SER A 251 17.47 -7.52 -3.37
N SER A 252 17.85 -8.68 -2.82
CA SER A 252 17.03 -9.89 -2.87
C SER A 252 15.75 -9.75 -2.06
N SER A 253 15.82 -9.23 -0.83
CA SER A 253 14.62 -8.94 -0.02
C SER A 253 13.72 -7.90 -0.70
N GLY A 254 14.30 -6.90 -1.38
CA GLY A 254 13.57 -5.93 -2.17
C GLY A 254 12.82 -6.54 -3.35
N ILE A 255 13.39 -7.54 -4.03
CA ILE A 255 12.73 -8.27 -5.11
C ILE A 255 11.56 -9.10 -4.57
N VAL A 256 11.77 -9.83 -3.47
CA VAL A 256 10.69 -10.61 -2.81
C VAL A 256 9.53 -9.68 -2.47
N LYS A 257 9.82 -8.49 -1.95
CA LYS A 257 8.81 -7.47 -1.67
C LYS A 257 8.09 -6.97 -2.93
N ILE A 258 8.77 -6.79 -4.06
CA ILE A 258 8.10 -6.44 -5.33
C ILE A 258 7.17 -7.57 -5.78
N ALA A 259 7.62 -8.83 -5.70
CA ALA A 259 6.79 -9.99 -6.03
C ALA A 259 5.58 -10.11 -5.10
N SER A 260 5.77 -9.84 -3.81
CA SER A 260 4.72 -9.93 -2.78
C SER A 260 3.61 -8.90 -2.97
N LYS A 261 3.85 -7.79 -3.69
CA LYS A 261 2.80 -6.83 -4.07
C LYS A 261 1.67 -7.48 -4.86
N MET A 262 1.96 -8.54 -5.62
CA MET A 262 0.98 -9.33 -6.38
C MET A 262 0.57 -10.63 -5.65
N GLY A 263 1.03 -10.84 -4.41
CA GLY A 263 0.82 -12.08 -3.65
C GLY A 263 1.72 -13.24 -4.11
N VAL A 264 2.76 -12.98 -4.92
CA VAL A 264 3.68 -14.02 -5.38
C VAL A 264 4.65 -14.37 -4.25
N SER A 265 4.64 -15.64 -3.84
CA SER A 265 5.45 -16.13 -2.71
C SER A 265 6.83 -16.68 -3.13
N THR A 266 7.02 -17.08 -4.39
CA THR A 266 8.30 -17.67 -4.85
C THR A 266 8.91 -16.92 -6.03
N LEU A 267 10.24 -16.72 -5.99
CA LEU A 267 10.96 -16.12 -7.12
C LEU A 267 10.97 -17.01 -8.36
N GLN A 268 10.78 -18.32 -8.20
CA GLN A 268 10.59 -19.23 -9.32
C GLN A 268 9.32 -18.91 -10.11
N SER A 269 8.20 -18.62 -9.42
CA SER A 269 6.94 -18.18 -10.06
C SER A 269 7.02 -16.76 -10.61
N TYR A 270 7.85 -15.90 -10.00
CA TYR A 270 8.08 -14.54 -10.50
C TYR A 270 8.95 -14.50 -11.76
N ASN A 271 9.80 -15.51 -11.98
CA ASN A 271 10.68 -15.59 -13.14
C ASN A 271 9.87 -15.66 -14.45
N GLY A 272 10.10 -14.71 -15.36
CA GLY A 272 9.38 -14.67 -16.64
C GLY A 272 7.88 -14.35 -16.54
N SER A 273 7.39 -13.91 -15.37
CA SER A 273 5.96 -13.63 -15.17
C SER A 273 5.48 -12.34 -15.84
N ALA A 274 6.40 -11.45 -16.24
CA ALA A 274 6.12 -10.15 -16.84
C ALA A 274 5.06 -9.31 -16.07
N LEU A 275 5.11 -9.31 -14.73
CA LEU A 275 4.19 -8.55 -13.86
C LEU A 275 4.48 -7.04 -13.85
N PHE A 276 4.47 -6.45 -15.03
CA PHE A 276 4.70 -5.04 -15.28
C PHE A 276 3.71 -4.50 -16.32
N GLU A 277 3.47 -3.19 -16.27
CA GLU A 277 2.86 -2.43 -17.34
C GLU A 277 3.89 -1.50 -17.97
N CYS A 278 3.92 -1.41 -19.30
CA CYS A 278 4.81 -0.52 -20.01
C CYS A 278 4.11 0.81 -20.36
N LEU A 279 4.79 1.92 -20.08
CA LEU A 279 4.35 3.28 -20.43
C LEU A 279 5.37 3.95 -21.34
N GLY A 280 5.08 4.02 -22.65
CA GLY A 280 5.86 4.82 -23.61
C GLY A 280 6.77 4.03 -24.55
N LEU A 281 6.54 2.74 -24.74
CA LEU A 281 7.15 1.94 -25.82
C LEU A 281 6.06 1.48 -26.79
N SER A 282 6.41 1.41 -28.08
CA SER A 282 5.49 0.99 -29.12
C SER A 282 5.10 -0.48 -28.98
N SER A 283 3.89 -0.81 -29.46
CA SER A 283 3.41 -2.19 -29.54
C SER A 283 4.35 -3.06 -30.38
N LYS A 284 5.04 -2.52 -31.39
CA LYS A 284 6.06 -3.25 -32.17
C LYS A 284 7.19 -3.78 -31.29
N VAL A 285 7.72 -2.95 -30.38
CA VAL A 285 8.78 -3.35 -29.45
C VAL A 285 8.25 -4.36 -28.43
N ILE A 286 7.07 -4.10 -27.89
CA ILE A 286 6.44 -4.96 -26.89
C ILE A 286 6.12 -6.34 -27.45
N ASP A 287 5.46 -6.41 -28.61
CA ASP A 287 5.07 -7.67 -29.23
C ASP A 287 6.28 -8.53 -29.61
N LYS A 288 7.40 -7.92 -30.02
CA LYS A 288 8.61 -8.65 -30.41
C LYS A 288 9.44 -9.09 -29.19
N TYR A 289 9.66 -8.20 -28.21
CA TYR A 289 10.68 -8.42 -27.16
C TYR A 289 10.13 -8.54 -25.75
N PHE A 290 8.93 -8.05 -25.45
CA PHE A 290 8.30 -8.05 -24.12
C PHE A 290 6.88 -8.60 -24.18
N THR A 291 6.69 -9.69 -24.94
CA THR A 291 5.38 -10.25 -25.28
C THR A 291 4.49 -10.42 -24.04
N SER A 292 3.19 -10.14 -24.20
CA SER A 292 2.18 -10.15 -23.11
C SER A 292 2.25 -9.00 -22.11
N THR A 293 3.21 -8.07 -22.23
CA THR A 293 3.20 -6.82 -21.45
C THR A 293 2.16 -5.86 -22.01
N THR A 294 1.36 -5.24 -21.16
CA THR A 294 0.42 -4.20 -21.62
C THR A 294 1.16 -2.90 -21.93
N SER A 295 0.90 -2.29 -23.09
CA SER A 295 1.29 -0.92 -23.44
C SER A 295 0.10 -0.19 -24.07
N ARG A 296 -0.45 0.80 -23.37
CA ARG A 296 -1.73 1.45 -23.77
C ARG A 296 -1.57 2.73 -24.56
N ILE A 297 -0.42 3.37 -24.43
CA ILE A 297 -0.18 4.72 -24.95
C ILE A 297 0.81 4.75 -26.12
N GLU A 298 1.24 3.59 -26.63
CA GLU A 298 2.31 3.47 -27.63
C GLU A 298 3.58 4.23 -27.18
N GLY A 299 4.49 4.53 -28.10
CA GLY A 299 5.64 5.39 -27.81
C GLY A 299 6.86 5.07 -28.66
N MET A 300 8.03 5.05 -28.03
CA MET A 300 9.31 4.87 -28.71
C MET A 300 9.48 3.48 -29.31
N ASP A 301 10.12 3.44 -30.48
CA ASP A 301 10.64 2.22 -31.10
C ASP A 301 12.10 1.98 -30.69
N LEU A 302 12.66 0.82 -31.06
CA LEU A 302 14.06 0.50 -30.79
C LEU A 302 15.04 1.51 -31.40
N GLU A 303 14.72 2.06 -32.56
CA GLU A 303 15.58 3.05 -33.24
C GLU A 303 15.70 4.36 -32.44
N ASP A 304 14.60 4.81 -31.82
CA ASP A 304 14.63 6.00 -30.96
C ASP A 304 15.48 5.74 -29.72
N PHE A 305 15.29 4.57 -29.10
CA PHE A 305 16.00 4.19 -27.90
C PHE A 305 17.50 4.03 -28.18
N GLU A 306 17.87 3.38 -29.29
CA GLU A 306 19.25 3.25 -29.76
C GLU A 306 19.90 4.62 -29.95
N LYS A 307 19.19 5.58 -30.55
CA LYS A 307 19.70 6.95 -30.72
C LYS A 307 20.01 7.63 -29.39
N GLU A 308 19.11 7.55 -28.40
CA GLU A 308 19.36 8.13 -27.07
C GLU A 308 20.51 7.42 -26.34
N LEU A 309 20.58 6.08 -26.43
CA LEU A 309 21.64 5.28 -25.83
C LEU A 309 23.02 5.60 -26.43
N ILE A 310 23.12 5.70 -27.75
CA ILE A 310 24.39 6.04 -28.42
C ILE A 310 24.80 7.48 -28.07
N ALA A 311 23.86 8.41 -27.94
CA ALA A 311 24.16 9.78 -27.52
C ALA A 311 24.75 9.80 -26.09
N LEU A 312 24.16 9.04 -25.16
CA LEU A 312 24.69 8.84 -23.82
C LEU A 312 26.09 8.22 -23.85
N HIS A 313 26.27 7.15 -24.63
CA HIS A 313 27.54 6.44 -24.76
C HIS A 313 28.65 7.38 -25.25
N LYS A 314 28.42 8.10 -26.35
CA LYS A 314 29.37 9.09 -26.89
C LYS A 314 29.69 10.18 -25.88
N HIS A 315 28.68 10.68 -25.17
CA HIS A 315 28.88 11.67 -24.13
C HIS A 315 29.79 11.13 -23.02
N ALA A 316 29.56 9.92 -22.53
CA ALA A 316 30.34 9.31 -21.46
C ALA A 316 31.83 9.11 -21.79
N PHE A 317 32.16 8.80 -23.05
CA PHE A 317 33.55 8.61 -23.48
C PHE A 317 34.28 9.92 -23.81
N ASN A 318 33.54 10.96 -24.23
CA ASN A 318 34.07 12.30 -24.48
C ASN A 318 34.12 13.18 -23.24
N ASP A 319 33.38 12.83 -22.18
CA ASP A 319 33.29 13.62 -20.97
C ASP A 319 34.58 13.53 -20.13
N THR A 320 35.15 14.69 -19.85
CA THR A 320 36.38 14.85 -19.05
C THR A 320 36.10 15.07 -17.57
N HIS A 321 34.84 15.28 -17.16
CA HIS A 321 34.48 15.50 -15.76
C HIS A 321 34.75 14.25 -14.91
N LYS A 322 35.32 14.46 -13.73
CA LYS A 322 35.74 13.38 -12.81
C LYS A 322 34.70 12.99 -11.76
N ALA A 323 33.42 13.29 -11.99
CA ALA A 323 32.32 12.93 -11.09
C ALA A 323 31.06 12.51 -11.86
N LEU A 324 30.16 11.80 -11.17
CA LEU A 324 28.79 11.57 -11.64
C LEU A 324 27.92 12.80 -11.35
N ASP A 325 27.01 13.10 -12.27
CA ASP A 325 26.00 14.13 -12.06
C ASP A 325 24.85 13.61 -11.19
N SER A 326 24.33 14.49 -10.33
CA SER A 326 23.00 14.33 -9.73
C SER A 326 21.95 14.64 -10.80
N LYS A 327 20.94 13.76 -10.92
CA LYS A 327 19.80 13.98 -11.83
C LYS A 327 18.68 14.74 -11.13
N GLY A 328 18.68 14.81 -9.79
CA GLY A 328 17.65 15.50 -9.02
C GLY A 328 16.31 14.76 -8.96
N ILE A 329 16.23 13.50 -9.38
CA ILE A 329 14.96 12.76 -9.56
C ILE A 329 14.09 12.74 -8.30
N HIS A 330 14.70 12.49 -7.13
CA HIS A 330 13.93 12.46 -5.88
C HIS A 330 13.69 13.84 -5.29
N GLY A 331 14.62 14.78 -5.47
CA GLY A 331 14.57 16.10 -4.86
C GLY A 331 15.14 17.14 -5.81
N PHE A 332 14.37 18.19 -6.03
CA PHE A 332 14.66 19.23 -7.01
C PHE A 332 16.10 19.75 -6.91
N ARG A 333 16.77 19.81 -8.05
CA ARG A 333 18.08 20.45 -8.24
C ARG A 333 17.98 21.41 -9.42
N SER A 334 18.58 22.60 -9.28
CA SER A 334 18.59 23.59 -10.36
C SER A 334 19.24 23.02 -11.63
N ALA A 335 18.62 23.28 -12.78
CA ALA A 335 19.05 22.83 -14.11
C ALA A 335 19.23 21.30 -14.28
N LYS A 336 18.52 20.49 -13.48
CA LYS A 336 18.46 19.03 -13.62
C LYS A 336 17.08 18.59 -14.10
N GLU A 337 16.60 17.40 -13.71
CA GLU A 337 15.28 16.90 -14.14
C GLU A 337 14.15 17.88 -13.77
N GLU A 338 13.16 18.01 -14.66
CA GLU A 338 12.04 18.92 -14.45
C GLU A 338 11.15 18.39 -13.31
N HIS A 339 10.66 19.28 -12.44
CA HIS A 339 9.67 18.94 -11.42
C HIS A 339 8.42 19.80 -11.62
N LEU A 340 7.24 19.18 -11.52
CA LEU A 340 5.96 19.89 -11.50
C LEU A 340 5.93 20.92 -10.36
N ILE A 341 6.48 20.54 -9.20
CA ILE A 341 6.51 21.36 -7.98
C ILE A 341 7.95 21.82 -7.71
N ASP A 342 8.32 22.94 -8.31
CA ASP A 342 9.60 23.61 -8.06
C ASP A 342 9.45 24.79 -7.07
N PRO A 343 10.54 25.43 -6.62
CA PRO A 343 10.47 26.55 -5.69
C PRO A 343 9.63 27.74 -6.15
N LEU A 344 9.56 28.02 -7.46
CA LEU A 344 8.79 29.14 -7.99
C LEU A 344 7.29 28.84 -7.98
N VAL A 345 6.90 27.61 -8.30
CA VAL A 345 5.53 27.11 -8.16
C VAL A 345 5.09 27.18 -6.70
N ILE A 346 5.93 26.72 -5.76
CA ILE A 346 5.67 26.77 -4.32
C ILE A 346 5.45 28.21 -3.86
N PHE A 347 6.37 29.11 -4.22
CA PHE A 347 6.31 30.51 -3.82
C PHE A 347 5.03 31.21 -4.31
N ASN A 348 4.71 31.09 -5.60
CA ASN A 348 3.52 31.74 -6.16
C ASN A 348 2.22 31.19 -5.57
N LEU A 349 2.12 29.88 -5.34
CA LEU A 349 0.94 29.28 -4.71
C LEU A 349 0.74 29.80 -3.29
N GLN A 350 1.81 29.81 -2.47
CA GLN A 350 1.75 30.30 -1.09
C GLN A 350 1.37 31.78 -1.04
N GLN A 351 1.97 32.63 -1.88
CA GLN A 351 1.69 34.06 -1.87
C GLN A 351 0.29 34.37 -2.36
N ALA A 352 -0.20 33.67 -3.39
CA ALA A 352 -1.57 33.85 -3.88
C ALA A 352 -2.60 33.57 -2.77
N CYS A 353 -2.45 32.44 -2.07
CA CYS A 353 -3.39 32.03 -1.03
C CYS A 353 -3.33 32.92 0.22
N ARG A 354 -2.13 33.30 0.67
CA ARG A 354 -1.94 34.19 1.83
C ARG A 354 -2.48 35.61 1.61
N ASN A 355 -2.30 36.14 0.40
CA ASN A 355 -2.74 37.50 0.05
C ASN A 355 -4.16 37.56 -0.51
N LYS A 356 -4.85 36.41 -0.61
CA LYS A 356 -6.15 36.28 -1.28
C LYS A 356 -6.14 36.91 -2.69
N ASP A 357 -5.07 36.67 -3.45
CA ASP A 357 -4.87 37.23 -4.78
C ASP A 357 -4.99 36.16 -5.88
N TYR A 358 -6.16 36.12 -6.51
CA TYR A 358 -6.46 35.22 -7.62
C TYR A 358 -5.57 35.49 -8.86
N LYS A 359 -5.15 36.74 -9.10
CA LYS A 359 -4.27 37.06 -10.23
C LYS A 359 -2.89 36.40 -10.06
N SER A 360 -2.38 36.37 -8.83
CA SER A 360 -1.16 35.62 -8.51
C SER A 360 -1.37 34.10 -8.59
N PHE A 361 -2.57 33.60 -8.26
CA PHE A 361 -2.91 32.19 -8.47
C PHE A 361 -2.84 31.81 -9.96
N LYS A 362 -3.33 32.66 -10.88
CA LYS A 362 -3.21 32.43 -12.33
C LYS A 362 -1.75 32.39 -12.83
N LYS A 363 -0.84 33.13 -12.19
CA LYS A 363 0.60 33.02 -12.49
C LYS A 363 1.14 31.66 -12.06
N TYR A 364 0.74 31.19 -10.88
CA TYR A 364 1.05 29.83 -10.41
C TYR A 364 0.51 28.77 -11.38
N SER A 365 -0.76 28.86 -11.79
CA SER A 365 -1.36 27.85 -12.67
C SER A 365 -0.71 27.82 -14.05
N ALA A 366 -0.34 28.99 -14.60
CA ALA A 366 0.43 29.08 -15.83
C ALA A 366 1.80 28.38 -15.74
N LEU A 367 2.55 28.57 -14.64
CA LEU A 367 3.84 27.89 -14.43
C LEU A 367 3.71 26.37 -14.34
N VAL A 368 2.57 25.87 -13.84
CA VAL A 368 2.27 24.43 -13.83
C VAL A 368 1.94 23.93 -15.23
N ASP A 369 1.09 24.67 -15.96
CA ASP A 369 0.61 24.30 -17.31
C ASP A 369 1.70 24.36 -18.40
N GLU A 370 2.78 25.12 -18.19
CA GLU A 370 3.93 25.18 -19.10
C GLU A 370 4.77 23.88 -19.11
N LYS A 371 4.63 23.03 -18.08
CA LYS A 371 5.48 21.84 -17.89
C LYS A 371 4.89 20.60 -18.56
N GLN A 372 5.76 19.76 -19.12
CA GLN A 372 5.37 18.51 -19.79
C GLN A 372 5.74 17.30 -18.94
N VAL A 373 5.03 17.12 -17.83
CA VAL A 373 5.35 16.10 -16.81
C VAL A 373 4.43 14.87 -16.90
N ASN A 374 3.15 15.07 -17.24
CA ASN A 374 2.09 14.07 -17.10
C ASN A 374 1.32 13.89 -18.42
N LEU A 375 0.51 12.83 -18.56
CA LEU A 375 -0.24 12.58 -19.80
C LEU A 375 -1.23 13.71 -20.12
N ARG A 376 -1.87 14.29 -19.12
CA ARG A 376 -2.77 15.44 -19.29
C ARG A 376 -2.10 16.70 -19.83
N SER A 377 -0.77 16.83 -19.81
CA SER A 377 -0.08 17.96 -20.48
C SER A 377 -0.10 17.83 -22.00
N LEU A 378 -0.43 16.65 -22.53
CA LEU A 378 -0.57 16.37 -23.96
C LEU A 378 -2.03 16.43 -24.44
N MET A 379 -2.95 16.93 -23.60
CA MET A 379 -4.35 17.11 -23.95
C MET A 379 -4.65 18.60 -24.16
N GLU A 380 -5.51 18.90 -25.12
CA GLU A 380 -6.06 20.23 -25.35
C GLU A 380 -7.57 20.19 -25.43
N PHE A 381 -8.20 21.35 -25.22
CA PHE A 381 -9.65 21.47 -25.13
C PHE A 381 -10.24 22.02 -26.42
N ASP A 382 -11.47 21.59 -26.71
CA ASP A 382 -12.33 22.23 -27.70
C ASP A 382 -13.21 23.30 -27.04
N PHE A 383 -12.94 24.57 -27.34
CA PHE A 383 -13.66 25.73 -26.79
C PHE A 383 -14.71 26.32 -27.74
N SER A 384 -15.17 25.58 -28.74
CA SER A 384 -16.10 26.06 -29.77
C SER A 384 -17.49 26.47 -29.26
N GLU A 385 -17.89 26.02 -28.07
CA GLU A 385 -19.25 26.21 -27.51
C GLU A 385 -19.27 27.08 -26.24
N ALA A 386 -18.33 28.02 -26.11
CA ALA A 386 -18.21 28.85 -24.91
C ALA A 386 -19.50 29.62 -24.53
N ILE A 387 -19.76 29.72 -23.22
CA ILE A 387 -20.86 30.46 -22.61
C ILE A 387 -20.34 31.55 -21.66
N SER A 388 -21.23 32.45 -21.21
CA SER A 388 -20.88 33.38 -20.13
C SER A 388 -20.64 32.63 -18.82
N ILE A 389 -19.60 33.03 -18.09
CA ILE A 389 -19.29 32.48 -16.75
C ILE A 389 -20.42 32.74 -15.74
N ASP A 390 -21.26 33.75 -15.95
CA ASP A 390 -22.39 34.06 -15.08
C ASP A 390 -23.47 32.98 -15.07
N LYS A 391 -23.51 32.14 -16.13
CA LYS A 391 -24.41 30.99 -16.21
C LYS A 391 -23.86 29.75 -15.50
N VAL A 392 -22.56 29.74 -15.19
CA VAL A 392 -21.90 28.59 -14.57
C VAL A 392 -22.19 28.57 -13.08
N GLU A 393 -22.50 27.38 -12.55
CA GLU A 393 -22.74 27.16 -11.13
C GLU A 393 -21.64 27.78 -10.26
N SER A 394 -21.99 28.21 -9.04
CA SER A 394 -21.10 29.01 -8.21
C SER A 394 -19.91 28.22 -7.66
N VAL A 395 -18.88 28.94 -7.18
CA VAL A 395 -17.72 28.30 -6.53
C VAL A 395 -18.13 27.53 -5.29
N GLU A 396 -19.12 28.02 -4.54
CA GLU A 396 -19.66 27.38 -3.34
C GLU A 396 -20.37 26.04 -3.64
N SER A 397 -20.90 25.88 -4.86
CA SER A 397 -21.43 24.60 -5.33
C SER A 397 -20.30 23.63 -5.65
N ILE A 398 -19.30 24.10 -6.42
CA ILE A 398 -18.19 23.27 -6.91
C ILE A 398 -17.30 22.76 -5.78
N VAL A 399 -16.97 23.58 -4.78
CA VAL A 399 -16.08 23.16 -3.68
C VAL A 399 -16.63 21.99 -2.86
N LYS A 400 -17.94 21.71 -2.90
CA LYS A 400 -18.55 20.54 -2.25
C LYS A 400 -18.08 19.21 -2.86
N ARG A 401 -17.49 19.24 -4.07
CA ARG A 401 -16.84 18.11 -4.74
C ARG A 401 -15.37 17.95 -4.37
N PHE A 402 -14.82 18.87 -3.58
CA PHE A 402 -13.42 18.86 -3.20
C PHE A 402 -13.20 18.13 -1.88
N ARG A 403 -12.07 17.45 -1.81
CA ARG A 403 -11.65 16.65 -0.68
C ARG A 403 -10.20 16.91 -0.37
N THR A 404 -9.83 17.01 0.90
CA THR A 404 -8.42 16.87 1.25
C THR A 404 -8.07 15.38 1.33
N GLY A 405 -6.93 15.01 0.75
CA GLY A 405 -6.49 13.62 0.66
C GLY A 405 -6.21 13.02 2.04
N ALA A 406 -6.29 11.69 2.11
CA ALA A 406 -6.07 10.92 3.33
C ALA A 406 -4.62 11.03 3.84
N MET A 407 -4.36 11.92 4.79
CA MET A 407 -3.05 12.13 5.39
C MET A 407 -3.14 11.87 6.89
N SER A 408 -2.42 10.87 7.38
CA SER A 408 -2.60 10.40 8.76
C SER A 408 -2.10 11.38 9.80
N TYR A 409 -2.86 11.51 10.88
CA TYR A 409 -2.36 12.05 12.14
C TYR A 409 -1.19 11.17 12.62
N GLY A 410 -0.05 11.80 12.91
CA GLY A 410 1.25 11.14 13.12
C GLY A 410 2.20 11.36 11.94
N SER A 411 1.73 11.16 10.70
CA SER A 411 2.51 11.58 9.53
C SER A 411 2.62 13.11 9.47
N ILE A 412 1.46 13.78 9.59
CA ILE A 412 1.36 15.22 9.78
C ILE A 412 0.99 15.58 11.23
N SER A 413 1.32 16.80 11.63
CA SER A 413 1.08 17.37 12.95
C SER A 413 -0.42 17.57 13.22
N LYS A 414 -0.78 17.70 14.51
CA LYS A 414 -2.17 18.00 14.94
C LYS A 414 -2.63 19.30 14.29
N GLU A 415 -1.76 20.31 14.27
CA GLU A 415 -2.02 21.65 13.76
C GLU A 415 -2.36 21.63 12.26
N ALA A 416 -1.54 20.94 11.45
CA ALA A 416 -1.79 20.83 10.02
C ALA A 416 -3.08 20.03 9.73
N HIS A 417 -3.31 18.94 10.46
CA HIS A 417 -4.47 18.07 10.26
C HIS A 417 -5.79 18.76 10.62
N GLU A 418 -5.85 19.41 11.79
CA GLU A 418 -7.03 20.17 12.21
C GLU A 418 -7.29 21.40 11.33
N CYS A 419 -6.23 22.09 10.87
CA CYS A 419 -6.37 23.24 9.99
C CYS A 419 -7.04 22.86 8.66
N LEU A 420 -6.66 21.72 8.07
CA LEU A 420 -7.34 21.19 6.88
C LEU A 420 -8.80 20.82 7.17
N ALA A 421 -9.08 20.16 8.30
CA ALA A 421 -10.45 19.77 8.64
C ALA A 421 -11.37 20.99 8.78
N GLN A 422 -10.94 21.99 9.55
CA GLN A 422 -11.68 23.23 9.74
C GLN A 422 -11.93 23.97 8.43
N ALA A 423 -10.91 24.05 7.55
CA ALA A 423 -11.05 24.71 6.25
C ALA A 423 -12.12 24.05 5.38
N MET A 424 -12.08 22.72 5.28
CA MET A 424 -13.02 21.97 4.45
C MET A 424 -14.45 22.02 5.03
N ASN A 425 -14.58 21.88 6.35
CA ASN A 425 -15.88 21.94 7.02
C ASN A 425 -16.57 23.30 6.83
N LYS A 426 -15.81 24.41 6.92
CA LYS A 426 -16.34 25.78 6.72
C LYS A 426 -16.93 26.02 5.33
N ILE A 427 -16.43 25.35 4.30
CA ILE A 427 -16.88 25.53 2.91
C ILE A 427 -17.81 24.41 2.42
N GLY A 428 -18.23 23.50 3.32
CA GLY A 428 -19.09 22.36 2.98
C GLY A 428 -18.41 21.27 2.14
N ALA A 429 -17.07 21.32 2.03
CA ALA A 429 -16.24 20.28 1.43
C ALA A 429 -15.92 19.19 2.48
N LYS A 430 -15.02 18.26 2.16
CA LYS A 430 -14.66 17.18 3.09
C LYS A 430 -13.16 17.09 3.34
N SER A 431 -12.80 16.77 4.58
CA SER A 431 -11.44 16.32 4.91
C SER A 431 -11.42 14.84 5.29
N ASN A 432 -10.25 14.22 5.18
CA ASN A 432 -10.05 12.80 5.44
C ASN A 432 -9.04 12.57 6.57
N SER A 433 -9.39 11.71 7.53
CA SER A 433 -8.55 11.43 8.70
C SER A 433 -7.20 10.79 8.36
N GLY A 434 -7.12 10.06 7.24
CA GLY A 434 -6.05 9.12 6.95
C GLY A 434 -6.04 7.91 7.90
N GLU A 435 -5.03 7.06 7.75
CA GLU A 435 -4.88 5.76 8.44
C GLU A 435 -4.45 5.85 9.92
N GLY A 436 -4.46 7.05 10.52
CA GLY A 436 -3.83 7.31 11.83
C GLY A 436 -4.77 7.35 13.02
N GLY A 437 -6.04 7.00 12.84
CA GLY A 437 -7.11 7.35 13.78
C GLY A 437 -7.37 8.85 13.84
N GLU A 438 -8.20 9.26 14.78
CA GLU A 438 -8.48 10.68 15.05
C GLU A 438 -8.68 10.89 16.55
N ASP A 439 -8.22 12.04 17.05
CA ASP A 439 -8.42 12.42 18.45
C ASP A 439 -9.91 12.63 18.74
N GLU A 440 -10.48 11.91 19.70
CA GLU A 440 -11.92 11.94 20.03
C GLU A 440 -12.42 13.34 20.40
N GLU A 441 -11.54 14.20 20.94
CA GLU A 441 -11.88 15.58 21.27
C GLU A 441 -12.36 16.40 20.06
N ARG A 442 -12.06 15.94 18.84
CA ARG A 442 -12.45 16.60 17.59
C ARG A 442 -13.88 16.29 17.16
N TYR A 443 -14.51 15.28 17.75
CA TYR A 443 -15.88 14.88 17.38
C TYR A 443 -16.92 15.88 17.88
N GLU A 444 -16.58 16.63 18.92
CA GLU A 444 -17.40 17.72 19.46
C GLU A 444 -17.08 19.05 18.77
N ILE A 445 -18.13 19.78 18.39
CA ILE A 445 -17.99 21.17 17.94
C ILE A 445 -17.81 22.05 19.17
N LYS A 446 -16.63 22.62 19.34
CA LYS A 446 -16.31 23.55 20.43
C LYS A 446 -16.20 24.97 19.89
N GLU A 447 -16.87 25.92 20.53
CA GLU A 447 -16.84 27.34 20.15
C GLU A 447 -17.23 27.58 18.67
N GLY A 448 -18.11 26.74 18.11
CA GLY A 448 -18.52 26.80 16.70
C GLY A 448 -17.47 26.30 15.69
N VAL A 449 -16.35 25.74 16.15
CA VAL A 449 -15.27 25.22 15.31
C VAL A 449 -15.40 23.71 15.17
N ASP A 450 -15.73 23.24 13.97
CA ASP A 450 -15.76 21.82 13.62
C ASP A 450 -14.39 21.35 13.14
N LYS A 451 -13.71 20.55 13.96
CA LYS A 451 -12.41 19.94 13.66
C LYS A 451 -12.53 18.48 13.23
N ASN A 452 -13.72 17.90 13.21
CA ASN A 452 -13.95 16.51 12.86
C ASN A 452 -13.68 16.31 11.35
N SER A 453 -12.90 15.29 10.98
CA SER A 453 -12.82 14.94 9.56
C SER A 453 -14.08 14.23 9.09
N ALA A 454 -14.74 14.77 8.05
CA ALA A 454 -15.95 14.20 7.49
C ALA A 454 -15.76 12.78 6.92
N ILE A 455 -14.57 12.47 6.42
CA ILE A 455 -14.20 11.15 5.90
C ILE A 455 -13.28 10.46 6.92
N LYS A 456 -13.63 9.24 7.31
CA LYS A 456 -12.85 8.36 8.17
C LYS A 456 -12.28 7.20 7.37
N GLN A 457 -10.99 6.92 7.49
CA GLN A 457 -10.33 5.87 6.71
C GLN A 457 -10.20 4.56 7.50
N VAL A 458 -10.56 3.45 6.86
CA VAL A 458 -10.32 2.09 7.33
C VAL A 458 -9.22 1.47 6.47
N ALA A 459 -8.03 1.29 7.05
CA ALA A 459 -6.85 0.70 6.41
C ALA A 459 -6.42 -0.58 7.13
N SER A 460 -5.51 -1.36 6.54
CA SER A 460 -5.03 -2.67 7.06
C SER A 460 -4.56 -2.66 8.52
N GLY A 461 -3.98 -1.56 9.00
CA GLY A 461 -3.54 -1.48 10.40
C GLY A 461 -4.67 -1.36 11.43
N ARG A 462 -5.90 -1.00 11.00
CA ARG A 462 -7.06 -0.67 11.86
C ARG A 462 -6.75 0.30 13.00
N PHE A 463 -5.76 1.17 12.82
CA PHE A 463 -5.38 2.14 13.85
C PHE A 463 -6.50 3.15 14.08
N GLY A 464 -6.94 3.27 15.35
CA GLY A 464 -8.01 4.19 15.74
C GLY A 464 -9.39 3.81 15.21
N VAL A 465 -9.59 2.59 14.69
CA VAL A 465 -10.87 2.15 14.12
C VAL A 465 -11.66 1.38 15.17
N ASP A 466 -12.55 2.07 15.86
CA ASP A 466 -13.58 1.51 16.73
C ASP A 466 -14.98 1.99 16.29
N LEU A 467 -16.03 1.56 16.99
CA LEU A 467 -17.39 2.00 16.66
C LEU A 467 -17.58 3.52 16.84
N ASN A 468 -16.89 4.13 17.80
CA ASN A 468 -16.97 5.58 18.08
C ASN A 468 -16.41 6.40 16.92
N TYR A 469 -15.26 6.02 16.40
CA TYR A 469 -14.63 6.59 15.23
C TYR A 469 -15.52 6.46 13.99
N LEU A 470 -16.10 5.27 13.76
CA LEU A 470 -16.94 5.01 12.59
C LEU A 470 -18.27 5.76 12.63
N SER A 471 -18.87 5.97 13.81
CA SER A 471 -20.17 6.65 13.96
C SER A 471 -20.09 8.15 13.66
N HIS A 472 -18.92 8.77 13.85
CA HIS A 472 -18.67 10.20 13.57
C HIS A 472 -18.26 10.49 12.12
N ALA A 473 -18.33 9.48 11.24
CA ALA A 473 -18.05 9.62 9.81
C ALA A 473 -19.31 10.02 9.01
N LYS A 474 -19.16 10.96 8.07
CA LYS A 474 -20.14 11.14 6.97
C LYS A 474 -19.84 10.19 5.81
N GLU A 475 -18.60 9.75 5.72
CA GLU A 475 -18.13 8.77 4.75
C GLU A 475 -16.99 7.95 5.35
N ILE A 476 -17.00 6.64 5.09
CA ILE A 476 -15.96 5.72 5.50
C ILE A 476 -15.22 5.25 4.24
N GLN A 477 -13.91 5.51 4.18
CA GLN A 477 -13.06 5.14 3.05
C GLN A 477 -12.27 3.86 3.37
N ILE A 478 -12.55 2.77 2.67
CA ILE A 478 -11.72 1.57 2.66
C ILE A 478 -10.47 1.86 1.82
N LYS A 479 -9.30 1.85 2.45
CA LYS A 479 -8.01 2.10 1.79
C LYS A 479 -7.36 0.79 1.37
N VAL A 480 -7.65 0.34 0.15
CA VAL A 480 -7.00 -0.86 -0.41
C VAL A 480 -5.54 -0.56 -0.76
N ALA A 481 -5.28 0.59 -1.38
CA ALA A 481 -3.92 0.99 -1.78
C ALA A 481 -3.72 2.52 -1.80
N GLN A 482 -2.47 2.96 -1.98
CA GLN A 482 -2.12 4.36 -2.24
C GLN A 482 -1.03 4.47 -3.31
N GLY A 483 -1.08 5.52 -4.13
CA GLY A 483 -0.20 5.66 -5.31
C GLY A 483 1.30 5.59 -5.04
N ALA A 484 1.77 6.11 -3.91
CA ALA A 484 3.20 6.14 -3.58
C ALA A 484 3.80 4.77 -3.18
N LYS A 485 2.96 3.78 -2.88
CA LYS A 485 3.34 2.43 -2.43
C LYS A 485 2.16 1.46 -2.51
N PRO A 486 1.65 1.20 -3.71
CA PRO A 486 0.60 0.20 -3.86
C PRO A 486 1.17 -1.21 -3.60
N GLY A 487 0.31 -2.10 -3.10
CA GLY A 487 0.71 -3.44 -2.65
C GLY A 487 1.52 -3.47 -1.34
N GLU A 488 1.56 -2.37 -0.57
CA GLU A 488 2.30 -2.26 0.68
C GLU A 488 1.53 -1.52 1.78
N GLY A 489 1.92 -1.74 3.04
CA GLY A 489 1.32 -1.12 4.21
C GLY A 489 1.77 0.30 4.54
N GLY A 490 0.99 0.95 5.40
CA GLY A 490 1.34 2.20 6.09
C GLY A 490 2.63 2.07 6.91
N GLN A 491 3.37 3.16 7.08
CA GLN A 491 4.60 3.19 7.88
C GLN A 491 4.65 4.46 8.72
N LEU A 492 4.81 4.30 10.03
CA LEU A 492 5.09 5.38 10.96
C LEU A 492 6.20 4.95 11.93
N MET A 493 7.35 5.62 11.83
CA MET A 493 8.52 5.32 12.66
C MET A 493 8.24 5.61 14.14
N GLY A 494 8.77 4.79 15.04
CA GLY A 494 8.51 4.85 16.48
C GLY A 494 8.83 6.20 17.13
N PHE A 495 9.85 6.92 16.64
CA PHE A 495 10.18 8.28 17.09
C PHE A 495 9.16 9.35 16.67
N LYS A 496 8.14 9.00 15.85
CA LYS A 496 6.95 9.83 15.59
C LYS A 496 5.72 9.34 16.35
N VAL A 497 5.79 8.23 17.08
CA VAL A 497 4.68 7.67 17.85
C VAL A 497 4.73 8.23 19.28
N TYR A 498 4.50 9.53 19.38
CA TYR A 498 4.36 10.23 20.66
C TYR A 498 3.13 9.74 21.44
N PRO A 499 3.02 9.98 22.76
CA PRO A 499 1.89 9.52 23.57
C PRO A 499 0.51 9.87 23.00
N TRP A 500 0.32 11.07 22.45
CA TRP A 500 -0.94 11.47 21.82
C TRP A 500 -1.22 10.75 20.49
N ILE A 501 -0.18 10.38 19.73
CA ILE A 501 -0.32 9.55 18.53
C ILE A 501 -0.64 8.11 18.92
N ALA A 502 0.03 7.60 19.94
CA ALA A 502 -0.21 6.28 20.48
C ALA A 502 -1.67 6.13 20.94
N LYS A 503 -2.19 7.13 21.67
CA LYS A 503 -3.59 7.24 22.09
C LYS A 503 -4.55 7.18 20.89
N ALA A 504 -4.38 8.05 19.89
CA ALA A 504 -5.27 8.11 18.72
C ALA A 504 -5.27 6.80 17.89
N ARG A 505 -4.24 5.96 18.03
CA ARG A 505 -4.08 4.71 17.29
C ARG A 505 -4.41 3.45 18.11
N HIS A 506 -4.71 3.58 19.41
CA HIS A 506 -4.77 2.48 20.37
C HIS A 506 -3.49 1.62 20.31
N SER A 507 -2.33 2.28 20.45
CA SER A 507 -1.01 1.65 20.34
C SER A 507 -0.09 2.13 21.45
N THR A 508 1.17 1.67 21.45
CA THR A 508 2.17 2.04 22.45
C THR A 508 3.12 3.12 21.94
N ALA A 509 3.41 4.12 22.78
CA ALA A 509 4.34 5.19 22.45
C ALA A 509 5.77 4.66 22.19
N GLY A 510 6.47 5.26 21.22
CA GLY A 510 7.85 4.90 20.87
C GLY A 510 7.99 3.65 19.98
N VAL A 511 6.92 2.89 19.77
CA VAL A 511 6.95 1.66 18.97
C VAL A 511 6.68 1.97 17.50
N THR A 512 7.48 1.41 16.60
CA THR A 512 7.30 1.60 15.14
C THR A 512 6.04 0.85 14.66
N LEU A 513 5.20 1.54 13.90
CA LEU A 513 3.96 0.99 13.36
C LEU A 513 4.10 0.76 11.86
N ILE A 514 4.18 -0.52 11.48
CA ILE A 514 4.13 -0.96 10.08
C ILE A 514 2.81 -1.70 9.92
N SER A 515 1.94 -1.21 9.06
CA SER A 515 0.69 -1.91 8.75
C SER A 515 0.98 -3.13 7.87
N PRO A 516 0.18 -4.20 7.96
CA PRO A 516 0.21 -5.26 6.96
C PRO A 516 -0.07 -4.69 5.55
N PRO A 517 0.52 -5.24 4.48
CA PRO A 517 0.14 -4.90 3.12
C PRO A 517 -1.34 -5.19 2.81
N PRO A 518 -1.89 -6.40 3.12
CA PRO A 518 -3.30 -6.66 2.86
C PRO A 518 -4.18 -6.20 4.00
N HIS A 519 -5.46 -6.03 3.70
CA HIS A 519 -6.49 -6.14 4.70
C HIS A 519 -6.71 -7.63 5.00
N HIS A 520 -6.53 -8.08 6.25
CA HIS A 520 -6.76 -9.48 6.63
C HIS A 520 -8.25 -9.88 6.69
N ASP A 521 -9.14 -9.02 6.19
CA ASP A 521 -10.56 -9.24 5.96
C ASP A 521 -10.96 -8.86 4.51
N ILE A 522 -9.99 -8.82 3.59
CA ILE A 522 -10.20 -8.64 2.14
C ILE A 522 -9.18 -9.50 1.40
N TYR A 523 -9.49 -10.78 1.18
CA TYR A 523 -8.71 -11.67 0.31
C TYR A 523 -9.35 -11.89 -1.05
N SER A 524 -10.58 -11.45 -1.22
CA SER A 524 -11.32 -11.50 -2.48
C SER A 524 -12.37 -10.38 -2.56
N ILE A 525 -13.11 -10.35 -3.66
CA ILE A 525 -14.17 -9.35 -3.88
C ILE A 525 -15.36 -9.54 -2.93
N GLU A 526 -15.70 -10.79 -2.57
CA GLU A 526 -16.75 -11.10 -1.61
C GLU A 526 -16.38 -10.69 -0.19
N ASP A 527 -15.10 -10.74 0.19
CA ASP A 527 -14.63 -10.21 1.47
C ASP A 527 -14.73 -8.67 1.51
N LEU A 528 -14.36 -7.99 0.42
CA LEU A 528 -14.61 -6.55 0.31
C LEU A 528 -16.11 -6.24 0.47
N ALA A 529 -16.98 -7.03 -0.16
CA ALA A 529 -18.42 -6.87 -0.01
C ALA A 529 -18.86 -7.09 1.44
N GLN A 530 -18.25 -8.03 2.16
CA GLN A 530 -18.50 -8.24 3.59
C GLN A 530 -18.03 -7.05 4.43
N LEU A 531 -16.85 -6.48 4.18
CA LEU A 531 -16.41 -5.27 4.90
C LEU A 531 -17.30 -4.05 4.59
N ILE A 532 -17.72 -3.85 3.33
CA ILE A 532 -18.69 -2.80 2.98
C ILE A 532 -19.99 -3.00 3.75
N TYR A 533 -20.46 -4.25 3.86
CA TYR A 533 -21.64 -4.60 4.63
C TYR A 533 -21.45 -4.32 6.13
N ASP A 534 -20.30 -4.67 6.71
CA ASP A 534 -19.99 -4.40 8.13
C ASP A 534 -20.00 -2.90 8.44
N LEU A 535 -19.33 -2.09 7.61
CA LEU A 535 -19.21 -0.65 7.82
C LEU A 535 -20.56 0.07 7.68
N LYS A 536 -21.44 -0.41 6.79
CA LYS A 536 -22.81 0.10 6.66
C LYS A 536 -23.68 -0.26 7.86
N ASN A 537 -23.47 -1.40 8.50
CA ASN A 537 -24.16 -1.75 9.74
C ASN A 537 -23.60 -0.93 10.92
N ALA A 538 -22.29 -0.69 10.95
CA ALA A 538 -21.63 0.15 11.96
C ALA A 538 -22.03 1.63 11.85
N ASN A 539 -22.33 2.11 10.64
CA ASN A 539 -22.89 3.45 10.42
C ASN A 539 -23.76 3.51 9.14
N LYS A 540 -25.08 3.37 9.31
CA LYS A 540 -26.06 3.39 8.20
C LYS A 540 -26.13 4.72 7.43
N ASP A 541 -25.67 5.81 8.04
CA ASP A 541 -25.74 7.16 7.49
C ASP A 541 -24.48 7.53 6.67
N ALA A 542 -23.39 6.77 6.84
CA ALA A 542 -22.15 7.00 6.13
C ALA A 542 -22.16 6.39 4.73
N LYS A 543 -21.60 7.13 3.76
CA LYS A 543 -21.24 6.56 2.45
C LYS A 543 -20.00 5.69 2.59
N ILE A 544 -19.89 4.62 1.82
CA ILE A 544 -18.66 3.82 1.75
C ILE A 544 -17.91 4.12 0.47
N SER A 545 -16.66 4.57 0.57
CA SER A 545 -15.75 4.74 -0.56
C SER A 545 -14.63 3.70 -0.56
N VAL A 546 -14.17 3.29 -1.75
CA VAL A 546 -13.03 2.37 -1.89
C VAL A 546 -11.93 3.09 -2.66
N LYS A 547 -10.76 3.24 -2.02
CA LYS A 547 -9.58 3.86 -2.61
C LYS A 547 -8.72 2.78 -3.28
N LEU A 548 -8.69 2.85 -4.61
CA LEU A 548 -7.88 2.03 -5.51
C LEU A 548 -6.73 2.86 -6.08
N VAL A 549 -5.74 2.19 -6.66
CA VAL A 549 -4.64 2.85 -7.37
C VAL A 549 -4.70 2.45 -8.83
N SER A 550 -4.49 3.42 -9.70
CA SER A 550 -4.44 3.25 -11.14
C SER A 550 -3.40 2.18 -11.51
N GLU A 551 -3.83 1.17 -12.26
CA GLU A 551 -3.04 0.14 -12.96
C GLU A 551 -3.90 -0.49 -14.06
N ASN A 552 -3.31 -1.27 -14.96
CA ASN A 552 -4.06 -2.09 -15.91
C ASN A 552 -4.98 -3.09 -15.22
N GLY A 553 -6.27 -3.10 -15.58
CA GLY A 553 -7.28 -4.02 -15.03
C GLY A 553 -8.13 -3.40 -13.92
N ILE A 554 -7.84 -2.17 -13.49
CA ILE A 554 -8.63 -1.45 -12.48
C ILE A 554 -10.11 -1.32 -12.88
N GLY A 555 -10.44 -1.25 -14.18
CA GLY A 555 -11.82 -1.19 -14.63
C GLY A 555 -12.64 -2.41 -14.22
N THR A 556 -12.06 -3.61 -14.32
CA THR A 556 -12.68 -4.87 -13.89
C THR A 556 -12.85 -4.89 -12.37
N VAL A 557 -11.82 -4.47 -11.63
CA VAL A 557 -11.89 -4.34 -10.16
C VAL A 557 -13.01 -3.39 -9.75
N ALA A 558 -13.09 -2.22 -10.38
CA ALA A 558 -14.11 -1.21 -10.11
C ALA A 558 -15.53 -1.72 -10.37
N ALA A 559 -15.74 -2.54 -11.41
CA ALA A 559 -17.03 -3.19 -11.65
C ALA A 559 -17.40 -4.16 -10.51
N GLY A 560 -16.43 -4.91 -9.98
CA GLY A 560 -16.61 -5.73 -8.77
C GLY A 560 -16.98 -4.88 -7.55
N VAL A 561 -16.23 -3.81 -7.30
CA VAL A 561 -16.46 -2.87 -6.19
C VAL A 561 -17.85 -2.24 -6.24
N ALA A 562 -18.34 -1.87 -7.43
CA ALA A 562 -19.69 -1.36 -7.62
C ALA A 562 -20.76 -2.42 -7.29
N LYS A 563 -20.54 -3.69 -7.68
CA LYS A 563 -21.44 -4.82 -7.34
C LYS A 563 -21.40 -5.17 -5.85
N ALA A 564 -20.26 -4.99 -5.19
CA ALA A 564 -20.09 -5.14 -3.75
C ALA A 564 -20.84 -4.06 -2.93
N GLY A 565 -21.35 -3.02 -3.59
CA GLY A 565 -22.20 -2.00 -3.00
C GLY A 565 -21.46 -0.77 -2.49
N ALA A 566 -20.24 -0.50 -2.93
CA ALA A 566 -19.60 0.79 -2.63
C ALA A 566 -20.45 1.96 -3.16
N ASN A 567 -20.40 3.11 -2.49
CA ASN A 567 -21.05 4.33 -2.98
C ASN A 567 -20.12 5.16 -3.87
N LEU A 568 -18.81 5.06 -3.65
CA LEU A 568 -17.80 5.83 -4.35
C LEU A 568 -16.54 5.00 -4.59
N ILE A 569 -15.90 5.21 -5.74
CA ILE A 569 -14.60 4.63 -6.08
C ILE A 569 -13.63 5.78 -6.30
N LEU A 570 -12.53 5.79 -5.55
CA LEU A 570 -11.42 6.71 -5.74
C LEU A 570 -10.33 6.02 -6.56
N VAL A 571 -9.97 6.61 -7.69
CA VAL A 571 -8.83 6.19 -8.52
C VAL A 571 -7.64 7.10 -8.22
N SER A 572 -6.66 6.60 -7.49
CA SER A 572 -5.43 7.35 -7.18
C SER A 572 -4.36 7.15 -8.25
N GLY A 573 -3.71 8.24 -8.67
CA GLY A 573 -2.52 8.20 -9.51
C GLY A 573 -1.27 7.76 -8.75
N TYR A 574 -0.29 7.20 -9.48
CA TYR A 574 1.04 6.83 -8.95
C TYR A 574 1.80 7.99 -8.28
N ASP A 575 1.50 9.22 -8.68
CA ASP A 575 2.13 10.46 -8.24
C ASP A 575 1.61 10.97 -6.87
N GLY A 576 0.72 10.20 -6.22
CA GLY A 576 0.24 10.47 -4.86
C GLY A 576 1.36 10.67 -3.83
N GLY A 577 1.12 11.53 -2.83
CA GLY A 577 2.08 11.80 -1.75
C GLY A 577 2.17 10.71 -0.69
N THR A 578 3.26 10.71 0.09
CA THR A 578 3.42 9.83 1.28
C THR A 578 4.30 10.48 2.34
N GLY A 579 4.05 10.19 3.62
CA GLY A 579 4.93 10.59 4.72
C GLY A 579 6.17 9.71 4.84
N ALA A 580 6.06 8.44 4.48
CA ALA A 580 7.13 7.45 4.49
C ALA A 580 6.79 6.29 3.52
N SER A 581 7.73 5.97 2.64
CA SER A 581 7.63 4.87 1.69
C SER A 581 9.03 4.42 1.28
N PRO A 582 9.23 3.14 0.93
CA PRO A 582 10.44 2.73 0.24
C PRO A 582 10.75 3.61 -0.97
N ARG A 583 12.03 3.92 -1.15
CA ARG A 583 12.48 4.73 -2.28
C ARG A 583 12.11 4.10 -3.63
N THR A 584 12.18 2.77 -3.74
CA THR A 584 11.90 2.05 -4.99
C THR A 584 10.41 2.09 -5.36
N SER A 585 9.49 2.09 -4.39
CA SER A 585 8.06 2.02 -4.70
C SER A 585 7.51 3.34 -5.26
N ILE A 586 8.01 4.48 -4.78
CA ILE A 586 7.53 5.82 -5.18
C ILE A 586 7.56 6.02 -6.71
N PRO A 587 8.67 5.80 -7.44
CA PRO A 587 8.73 6.04 -8.89
C PRO A 587 8.28 4.87 -9.77
N HIS A 588 8.18 3.64 -9.23
CA HIS A 588 8.07 2.44 -10.07
C HIS A 588 6.75 1.66 -9.93
N ALA A 589 5.86 2.00 -8.99
CA ALA A 589 4.62 1.24 -8.78
C ALA A 589 3.38 2.11 -9.04
N GLY A 590 2.40 1.55 -9.75
CA GLY A 590 1.23 2.29 -10.24
C GLY A 590 1.50 3.12 -11.50
N ILE A 591 0.42 3.65 -12.07
CA ILE A 591 0.43 4.42 -13.33
C ILE A 591 -0.33 5.77 -13.19
N PRO A 592 -0.30 6.66 -14.20
CA PRO A 592 -1.10 7.89 -14.21
C PRO A 592 -2.60 7.66 -13.99
N TRP A 593 -3.25 8.56 -13.26
CA TRP A 593 -4.70 8.46 -13.02
C TRP A 593 -5.51 8.67 -14.30
N GLU A 594 -4.98 9.36 -15.31
CA GLU A 594 -5.65 9.57 -16.59
C GLU A 594 -6.01 8.23 -17.25
N LEU A 595 -5.14 7.23 -17.12
CA LEU A 595 -5.36 5.88 -17.64
C LEU A 595 -6.41 5.12 -16.83
N GLY A 596 -6.22 5.02 -15.52
CA GLY A 596 -7.12 4.23 -14.66
C GLY A 596 -8.50 4.84 -14.49
N LEU A 597 -8.61 6.17 -14.48
CA LEU A 597 -9.89 6.87 -14.42
C LEU A 597 -10.71 6.63 -15.68
N ALA A 598 -10.09 6.78 -16.86
CA ALA A 598 -10.73 6.50 -18.13
C ALA A 598 -11.16 5.02 -18.21
N GLU A 599 -10.27 4.08 -17.88
CA GLU A 599 -10.60 2.64 -17.87
C GLU A 599 -11.76 2.31 -16.92
N THR A 600 -11.75 2.88 -15.71
CA THR A 600 -12.82 2.72 -14.71
C THR A 600 -14.15 3.25 -15.24
N HIS A 601 -14.16 4.49 -15.73
CA HIS A 601 -15.34 5.12 -16.28
C HIS A 601 -15.92 4.30 -17.45
N GLN A 602 -15.07 3.94 -18.41
CA GLN A 602 -15.42 3.18 -19.59
C GLN A 602 -15.99 1.80 -19.23
N THR A 603 -15.33 1.06 -18.34
CA THR A 603 -15.74 -0.30 -17.96
C THR A 603 -17.07 -0.31 -17.20
N LEU A 604 -17.29 0.67 -16.31
CA LEU A 604 -18.55 0.81 -15.59
C LEU A 604 -19.72 1.15 -16.52
N ILE A 605 -19.50 1.95 -17.57
CA ILE A 605 -20.52 2.23 -18.60
C ILE A 605 -20.86 0.95 -19.36
N LEU A 606 -19.85 0.22 -19.84
CA LEU A 606 -20.01 -1.03 -20.58
C LEU A 606 -20.78 -2.10 -19.78
N ASN A 607 -20.61 -2.11 -18.45
CA ASN A 607 -21.29 -3.05 -17.55
C ASN A 607 -22.63 -2.54 -16.99
N LYS A 608 -23.10 -1.34 -17.36
CA LYS A 608 -24.32 -0.71 -16.81
C LYS A 608 -24.28 -0.54 -15.29
N LEU A 609 -23.12 -0.14 -14.77
CA LEU A 609 -22.86 0.10 -13.34
C LEU A 609 -22.49 1.56 -13.03
N ARG A 610 -22.29 2.41 -14.07
CA ARG A 610 -21.80 3.78 -13.90
C ARG A 610 -22.74 4.69 -13.11
N ASP A 611 -24.04 4.41 -13.11
CA ASP A 611 -25.06 5.09 -12.31
C ASP A 611 -25.00 4.76 -10.81
N ARG A 612 -24.36 3.64 -10.43
CA ARG A 612 -24.34 3.12 -9.05
C ARG A 612 -23.27 3.70 -8.16
N VAL A 613 -22.17 4.15 -8.75
CA VAL A 613 -20.99 4.63 -8.02
C VAL A 613 -20.58 6.01 -8.50
N ARG A 614 -20.19 6.86 -7.56
CA ARG A 614 -19.50 8.11 -7.84
C ARG A 614 -18.01 7.84 -8.07
N LEU A 615 -17.38 8.53 -9.01
CA LEU A 615 -15.93 8.44 -9.23
C LEU A 615 -15.22 9.66 -8.63
N GLU A 616 -14.20 9.40 -7.82
CA GLU A 616 -13.24 10.40 -7.33
C GLU A 616 -11.88 10.13 -7.97
N THR A 617 -11.07 11.17 -8.19
CA THR A 617 -9.66 11.00 -8.56
C THR A 617 -8.77 11.90 -7.71
N ASP A 618 -7.55 11.41 -7.42
CA ASP A 618 -6.47 12.17 -6.83
C ASP A 618 -5.13 11.82 -7.50
N GLY A 619 -4.11 12.65 -7.28
CA GLY A 619 -2.80 12.50 -7.93
C GLY A 619 -2.37 13.80 -8.59
N LYS A 620 -1.67 14.64 -7.81
CA LYS A 620 -1.14 15.95 -8.24
C LYS A 620 -2.13 16.76 -9.09
N LEU A 621 -3.38 16.87 -8.62
CA LEU A 621 -4.35 17.85 -9.15
C LEU A 621 -3.94 19.23 -8.62
N MET A 622 -3.34 20.05 -9.47
CA MET A 622 -2.66 21.28 -9.05
C MET A 622 -3.48 22.56 -9.37
N ASN A 623 -4.33 22.53 -10.39
CA ASN A 623 -5.04 23.72 -10.89
C ASN A 623 -6.41 23.37 -11.51
N GLY A 624 -7.19 24.38 -11.91
CA GLY A 624 -8.53 24.15 -12.49
C GLY A 624 -8.52 23.41 -13.84
N ARG A 625 -7.39 23.45 -14.55
CA ARG A 625 -7.18 22.69 -15.80
C ARG A 625 -7.16 21.18 -15.53
N ASP A 626 -6.44 20.75 -14.51
CA ASP A 626 -6.39 19.35 -14.10
C ASP A 626 -7.78 18.82 -13.74
N LEU A 627 -8.58 19.63 -13.02
CA LEU A 627 -9.95 19.29 -12.64
C LEU A 627 -10.86 19.17 -13.86
N ALA A 628 -10.73 20.08 -14.82
CA ALA A 628 -11.49 20.03 -16.07
C ALA A 628 -11.19 18.73 -16.84
N ILE A 629 -9.92 18.35 -16.98
CA ILE A 629 -9.53 17.10 -17.63
C ILE A 629 -10.06 15.89 -16.86
N ALA A 630 -9.92 15.87 -15.53
CA ALA A 630 -10.45 14.80 -14.69
C ALA A 630 -11.97 14.65 -14.84
N ALA A 631 -12.73 15.75 -14.88
CA ALA A 631 -14.17 15.72 -15.10
C ALA A 631 -14.53 15.14 -16.47
N LEU A 632 -13.88 15.61 -17.53
CA LEU A 632 -14.11 15.13 -18.90
C LEU A 632 -13.75 13.64 -19.07
N LEU A 633 -12.78 13.13 -18.31
CA LEU A 633 -12.44 11.70 -18.24
C LEU A 633 -13.35 10.88 -17.31
N GLY A 634 -14.25 11.53 -16.56
CA GLY A 634 -15.35 10.88 -15.84
C GLY A 634 -15.35 10.98 -14.32
N ALA A 635 -14.42 11.73 -13.72
CA ALA A 635 -14.43 12.01 -12.28
C ALA A 635 -15.51 13.02 -11.90
N GLU A 636 -16.07 12.88 -10.71
CA GLU A 636 -17.13 13.73 -10.18
C GLU A 636 -16.69 14.50 -8.93
N GLU A 637 -15.62 14.02 -8.27
CA GLU A 637 -15.02 14.57 -7.05
C GLU A 637 -13.49 14.51 -7.14
N PHE A 638 -12.82 15.44 -6.44
CA PHE A 638 -11.40 15.73 -6.63
C PHE A 638 -10.67 15.79 -5.28
N GLY A 639 -9.61 14.97 -5.15
CA GLY A 639 -8.78 14.90 -3.95
C GLY A 639 -7.49 15.71 -4.03
N PHE A 640 -7.20 16.49 -2.98
CA PHE A 640 -6.02 17.34 -2.86
C PHE A 640 -5.20 17.01 -1.62
N ALA A 641 -3.94 16.61 -1.79
CA ALA A 641 -3.04 16.35 -0.67
C ALA A 641 -1.84 17.30 -0.64
N THR A 642 -0.95 17.21 -1.63
CA THR A 642 0.31 17.99 -1.62
C THR A 642 0.09 19.50 -1.71
N ALA A 643 -0.80 19.98 -2.58
CA ALA A 643 -1.02 21.43 -2.76
C ALA A 643 -1.54 22.11 -1.48
N PRO A 644 -2.56 21.58 -0.76
CA PRO A 644 -2.94 22.11 0.55
C PRO A 644 -1.80 22.15 1.57
N LEU A 645 -0.91 21.14 1.61
CA LEU A 645 0.26 21.18 2.49
C LEU A 645 1.26 22.28 2.09
N ILE A 646 1.41 22.55 0.79
CA ILE A 646 2.24 23.66 0.29
C ILE A 646 1.63 24.99 0.73
N VAL A 647 0.32 25.16 0.60
CA VAL A 647 -0.42 26.35 1.07
C VAL A 647 -0.18 26.59 2.56
N LEU A 648 -0.19 25.52 3.37
CA LEU A 648 0.11 25.59 4.81
C LEU A 648 1.59 25.88 5.14
N GLY A 649 2.50 25.85 4.15
CA GLY A 649 3.91 26.24 4.30
C GLY A 649 4.93 25.20 3.84
N CYS A 650 4.52 24.03 3.36
CA CYS A 650 5.48 23.01 2.90
C CYS A 650 6.30 23.51 1.71
N THR A 651 7.63 23.32 1.78
CA THR A 651 8.57 23.70 0.72
C THR A 651 9.20 22.49 0.01
N MET A 652 8.57 21.30 0.11
CA MET A 652 9.01 20.08 -0.58
C MET A 652 10.44 19.61 -0.24
N MET A 653 10.88 19.74 1.02
CA MET A 653 12.19 19.22 1.46
C MET A 653 12.27 17.68 1.54
N ARG A 654 11.13 16.98 1.55
CA ARG A 654 11.03 15.50 1.54
C ARG A 654 11.64 14.78 2.75
N VAL A 655 11.73 15.47 3.88
CA VAL A 655 12.18 14.92 5.18
C VAL A 655 11.04 14.44 6.09
N CYS A 656 9.85 14.21 5.53
CA CYS A 656 8.64 13.90 6.30
C CYS A 656 8.77 12.64 7.19
N HIS A 657 9.57 11.68 6.75
CA HIS A 657 9.85 10.42 7.43
C HIS A 657 10.84 10.57 8.60
N LEU A 658 11.60 11.66 8.64
CA LEU A 658 12.69 11.89 9.60
C LEU A 658 12.25 12.63 10.87
N ASN A 659 10.99 13.07 10.94
CA ASN A 659 10.47 13.92 12.02
C ASN A 659 11.11 15.33 12.09
N THR A 660 11.86 15.75 11.08
CA THR A 660 12.63 17.01 11.08
C THR A 660 11.99 18.11 10.22
N CYS A 661 10.67 18.11 10.04
CA CYS A 661 9.99 19.11 9.23
C CYS A 661 10.15 20.52 9.85
N PRO A 662 10.82 21.47 9.18
CA PRO A 662 11.12 22.77 9.79
C PRO A 662 9.93 23.74 9.85
N PHE A 663 8.81 23.38 9.20
CA PHE A 663 7.58 24.18 9.14
C PHE A 663 6.47 23.64 10.05
N GLY A 664 6.77 22.66 10.91
CA GLY A 664 5.77 22.10 11.83
C GLY A 664 4.63 21.33 11.16
N ILE A 665 4.80 20.88 9.91
CA ILE A 665 3.76 20.16 9.15
C ILE A 665 3.90 18.65 9.30
N ALA A 666 5.03 18.07 8.90
CA ALA A 666 5.23 16.61 8.85
C ALA A 666 6.11 16.12 10.01
N THR A 667 5.81 16.57 11.23
CA THR A 667 6.59 16.28 12.45
C THR A 667 5.68 16.20 13.67
N GLN A 668 6.09 15.40 14.65
CA GLN A 668 5.50 15.31 15.97
C GLN A 668 6.38 15.93 17.05
N ASP A 669 7.60 16.34 16.70
CA ASP A 669 8.47 17.11 17.58
C ASP A 669 7.80 18.43 18.00
N THR A 670 7.76 18.69 19.30
CA THR A 670 7.02 19.83 19.86
C THR A 670 7.64 21.17 19.47
N GLU A 671 8.97 21.29 19.48
CA GLU A 671 9.66 22.54 19.11
C GLU A 671 9.49 22.86 17.62
N LEU A 672 9.49 21.84 16.77
CA LEU A 672 9.24 22.01 15.33
C LEU A 672 7.77 22.30 15.04
N ARG A 673 6.83 21.72 15.80
CA ARG A 673 5.39 22.01 15.67
C ARG A 673 5.05 23.45 16.02
N ASP A 674 5.73 24.07 16.99
CA ASP A 674 5.55 25.50 17.33
C ASP A 674 5.86 26.45 16.15
N ARG A 675 6.58 25.95 15.13
CA ARG A 675 6.89 26.69 13.90
C ARG A 675 5.76 26.65 12.88
N PHE A 676 4.67 25.90 13.12
CA PHE A 676 3.53 25.86 12.21
C PHE A 676 2.86 27.24 12.14
N LYS A 677 2.75 27.79 10.92
CA LYS A 677 2.13 29.10 10.65
C LYS A 677 0.98 29.04 9.63
N GLY A 678 0.55 27.84 9.24
CA GLY A 678 -0.52 27.66 8.26
C GLY A 678 -1.87 28.15 8.80
N LYS A 679 -2.70 28.74 7.93
CA LYS A 679 -4.00 29.29 8.30
C LYS A 679 -5.15 28.61 7.56
N VAL A 680 -6.29 28.51 8.23
CA VAL A 680 -7.53 27.97 7.69
C VAL A 680 -7.95 28.73 6.43
N ASP A 681 -7.88 30.07 6.47
CA ASP A 681 -8.29 30.93 5.36
C ASP A 681 -7.42 30.75 4.11
N ASP A 682 -6.12 30.42 4.27
CA ASP A 682 -5.23 30.18 3.12
C ASP A 682 -5.69 28.93 2.34
N VAL A 683 -6.09 27.87 3.06
CA VAL A 683 -6.64 26.65 2.45
C VAL A 683 -7.98 26.91 1.79
N ILE A 684 -8.85 27.70 2.42
CA ILE A 684 -10.14 28.12 1.84
C ILE A 684 -9.92 28.92 0.56
N ASN A 685 -8.98 29.87 0.57
CA ASN A 685 -8.64 30.67 -0.61
C ASN A 685 -8.16 29.77 -1.76
N PHE A 686 -7.29 28.78 -1.48
CA PHE A 686 -6.87 27.80 -2.48
C PHE A 686 -8.06 27.05 -3.10
N MET A 687 -8.99 26.54 -2.28
CA MET A 687 -10.17 25.82 -2.75
C MET A 687 -11.09 26.71 -3.59
N TYR A 688 -11.28 27.97 -3.21
CA TYR A 688 -12.06 28.90 -4.02
C TYR A 688 -11.36 29.32 -5.31
N PHE A 689 -10.04 29.50 -5.32
CA PHE A 689 -9.30 29.83 -6.53
C PHE A 689 -9.31 28.70 -7.54
N ILE A 690 -9.11 27.46 -7.11
CA ILE A 690 -9.14 26.32 -8.02
C ILE A 690 -10.56 26.04 -8.53
N ALA A 691 -11.60 26.25 -7.70
CA ALA A 691 -13.00 26.21 -8.14
C ALA A 691 -13.31 27.32 -9.15
N GLN A 692 -12.85 28.54 -8.91
CA GLN A 692 -13.05 29.66 -9.83
C GLN A 692 -12.36 29.42 -11.17
N GLU A 693 -11.14 28.86 -11.17
CA GLU A 693 -10.45 28.49 -12.40
C GLU A 693 -11.18 27.35 -13.13
N LEU A 694 -11.72 26.36 -12.41
CA LEU A 694 -12.57 25.34 -13.02
C LEU A 694 -13.82 25.96 -13.66
N ARG A 695 -14.49 26.93 -13.01
CA ARG A 695 -15.62 27.66 -13.59
C ARG A 695 -15.26 28.36 -14.89
N GLU A 696 -14.07 28.96 -14.97
CA GLU A 696 -13.57 29.56 -16.22
C GLU A 696 -13.44 28.50 -17.33
N TYR A 697 -12.93 27.32 -17.01
CA TYR A 697 -12.86 26.21 -17.98
C TYR A 697 -14.26 25.71 -18.37
N MET A 698 -15.17 25.53 -17.41
CA MET A 698 -16.56 25.14 -17.68
C MET A 698 -17.25 26.13 -18.62
N ALA A 699 -17.11 27.44 -18.36
CA ALA A 699 -17.66 28.48 -19.21
C ALA A 699 -17.10 28.40 -20.64
N ARG A 700 -15.77 28.25 -20.78
CA ARG A 700 -15.12 28.15 -22.10
C ARG A 700 -15.49 26.87 -22.85
N LEU A 701 -15.77 25.79 -22.13
CA LEU A 701 -16.17 24.49 -22.69
C LEU A 701 -17.66 24.39 -23.01
N GLY A 702 -18.47 25.32 -22.49
CA GLY A 702 -19.90 25.42 -22.76
C GLY A 702 -20.82 24.76 -21.74
N PHE A 703 -20.35 24.56 -20.49
CA PHE A 703 -21.12 23.85 -19.45
C PHE A 703 -21.57 24.78 -18.32
N GLU A 704 -22.87 24.80 -18.03
CA GLU A 704 -23.44 25.52 -16.88
C GLU A 704 -23.25 24.75 -15.57
N ARG A 705 -23.33 23.41 -15.62
CA ARG A 705 -23.19 22.52 -14.47
C ARG A 705 -22.08 21.51 -14.70
N LEU A 706 -21.34 21.20 -13.66
CA LEU A 706 -20.25 20.24 -13.70
C LEU A 706 -20.76 18.82 -13.98
N ASP A 707 -21.97 18.49 -13.54
CA ASP A 707 -22.60 17.19 -13.87
C ASP A 707 -22.72 16.96 -15.39
N ASP A 708 -23.01 18.00 -16.16
CA ASP A 708 -23.17 17.92 -17.62
C ASP A 708 -21.82 17.78 -18.35
N MET A 709 -20.73 18.11 -17.67
CA MET A 709 -19.36 18.03 -18.18
C MET A 709 -18.74 16.63 -17.96
N ILE A 710 -19.24 15.85 -17.00
CA ILE A 710 -18.64 14.57 -16.61
C ILE A 710 -18.67 13.57 -17.77
N GLY A 711 -17.50 13.04 -18.14
CA GLY A 711 -17.35 12.04 -19.21
C GLY A 711 -17.44 12.59 -20.64
N ARG A 712 -17.47 13.92 -20.83
CA ARG A 712 -17.52 14.59 -22.15
C ARG A 712 -16.16 14.61 -22.86
N VAL A 713 -15.58 13.43 -23.10
CA VAL A 713 -14.28 13.26 -23.77
C VAL A 713 -14.24 13.86 -25.18
N ASP A 714 -15.39 14.11 -25.81
CA ASP A 714 -15.50 14.83 -27.08
C ASP A 714 -14.95 16.27 -27.04
N LYS A 715 -14.82 16.84 -25.83
CA LYS A 715 -14.21 18.16 -25.61
C LYS A 715 -12.70 18.11 -25.41
N LEU A 716 -12.09 16.92 -25.47
CA LEU A 716 -10.64 16.72 -25.36
C LEU A 716 -10.08 16.20 -26.67
N ARG A 717 -8.88 16.68 -27.02
CA ARG A 717 -8.10 16.21 -28.15
C ARG A 717 -6.64 16.06 -27.73
N GLN A 718 -5.89 15.19 -28.40
CA GLN A 718 -4.46 15.10 -28.19
C GLN A 718 -3.76 16.29 -28.86
N LYS A 719 -2.95 17.01 -28.09
CA LYS A 719 -2.10 18.10 -28.57
C LYS A 719 -0.96 17.54 -29.42
N SER A 720 -0.70 18.17 -30.56
CA SER A 720 0.49 17.87 -31.37
C SER A 720 1.75 18.39 -30.67
N VAL A 721 2.70 17.49 -30.40
CA VAL A 721 4.00 17.80 -29.78
C VAL A 721 5.14 17.13 -30.55
N GLN A 722 6.34 17.70 -30.46
CA GLN A 722 7.53 17.16 -31.12
C GLN A 722 8.32 16.20 -30.22
N GLY A 723 9.31 15.51 -30.80
CA GLY A 723 10.19 14.58 -30.07
C GLY A 723 9.48 13.29 -29.65
N LYS A 724 10.04 12.58 -28.67
CA LYS A 724 9.51 11.27 -28.24
C LYS A 724 8.10 11.33 -27.65
N ALA A 725 7.71 12.46 -27.04
CA ALA A 725 6.34 12.67 -26.55
C ALA A 725 5.30 12.64 -27.69
N GLY A 726 5.69 13.03 -28.91
CA GLY A 726 4.80 13.03 -30.09
C GLY A 726 4.47 11.64 -30.62
N LYS A 727 5.16 10.59 -30.13
CA LYS A 727 4.88 9.20 -30.50
C LYS A 727 3.82 8.54 -29.61
N LEU A 728 3.37 9.21 -28.55
CA LEU A 728 2.29 8.71 -27.73
C LEU A 728 0.96 8.75 -28.48
N ASN A 729 0.10 7.79 -28.20
CA ASN A 729 -1.27 7.71 -28.68
C ASN A 729 -2.24 7.69 -27.48
N LEU A 730 -3.11 8.70 -27.37
CA LEU A 730 -4.10 8.82 -26.30
C LEU A 730 -5.52 8.37 -26.70
N ASP A 731 -5.72 7.79 -27.89
CA ASP A 731 -7.04 7.42 -28.44
C ASP A 731 -7.82 6.48 -27.53
N LYS A 732 -7.14 5.54 -26.84
CA LYS A 732 -7.78 4.63 -25.88
C LYS A 732 -8.34 5.37 -24.66
N ILE A 733 -7.70 6.45 -24.24
CA ILE A 733 -8.14 7.30 -23.12
C ILE A 733 -9.30 8.19 -23.58
N LEU A 734 -9.17 8.78 -24.78
CA LEU A 734 -10.13 9.74 -25.34
C LEU A 734 -11.32 9.07 -26.07
N LYS A 735 -11.54 7.77 -25.86
CA LYS A 735 -12.61 7.03 -26.52
C LYS A 735 -13.98 7.40 -25.96
N SER A 736 -14.83 7.95 -26.83
CA SER A 736 -16.24 8.23 -26.50
C SER A 736 -17.08 6.93 -26.55
N LEU A 737 -17.75 6.60 -25.44
CA LEU A 737 -18.65 5.45 -25.28
C LEU A 737 -20.17 5.71 -25.15
N PRO A 738 -20.74 6.95 -25.21
CA PRO A 738 -22.20 7.17 -25.16
C PRO A 738 -23.03 6.42 -26.21
N THR A 739 -22.41 5.89 -27.27
CA THR A 739 -23.07 5.05 -28.27
C THR A 739 -23.38 3.63 -27.76
N TYR A 740 -22.68 3.13 -26.73
CA TYR A 740 -22.79 1.74 -26.24
C TYR A 740 -23.77 1.57 -25.06
N ASN A 741 -24.02 2.62 -24.28
CA ASN A 741 -25.02 2.59 -23.21
C ASN A 741 -25.67 3.98 -23.03
N ARG A 742 -26.99 4.06 -23.30
CA ARG A 742 -27.78 5.29 -23.22
C ARG A 742 -28.40 5.55 -21.84
N THR A 743 -28.20 4.69 -20.83
CA THR A 743 -28.94 4.80 -19.56
C THR A 743 -28.35 5.82 -18.59
N ALA A 744 -27.02 5.87 -18.42
CA ALA A 744 -26.33 6.84 -17.57
C ALA A 744 -24.82 6.90 -17.85
N VAL A 745 -24.25 8.11 -17.83
CA VAL A 745 -22.80 8.37 -18.02
C VAL A 745 -22.10 8.85 -16.74
N HIS A 746 -22.86 9.16 -15.68
CA HIS A 746 -22.38 9.50 -14.35
C HIS A 746 -23.32 8.95 -13.27
N PHE A 747 -22.96 9.10 -12.00
CA PHE A 747 -23.75 8.63 -10.85
C PHE A 747 -25.17 9.24 -10.81
N LYS A 748 -26.18 8.46 -10.40
CA LYS A 748 -27.59 8.89 -10.32
C LYS A 748 -28.24 8.60 -8.95
N ASP A 749 -27.52 8.89 -7.86
CA ASP A 749 -28.01 8.74 -6.47
C ASP A 749 -28.56 7.34 -6.15
N TYR A 750 -27.94 6.31 -6.72
CA TYR A 750 -28.32 4.92 -6.47
C TYR A 750 -28.24 4.56 -4.99
N LYS A 751 -29.31 3.92 -4.50
CA LYS A 751 -29.42 3.40 -3.13
C LYS A 751 -29.81 1.94 -3.21
N ASP A 752 -28.89 1.02 -2.92
CA ASP A 752 -29.24 -0.38 -2.72
C ASP A 752 -28.31 -1.02 -1.69
N ASN A 753 -28.69 -0.89 -0.41
CA ASN A 753 -27.95 -1.46 0.71
C ASN A 753 -28.72 -2.60 1.39
N LYS A 754 -30.04 -2.71 1.15
CA LYS A 754 -30.97 -3.69 1.74
C LYS A 754 -30.77 -3.91 3.25
N LEU A 755 -30.33 -2.88 3.99
CA LEU A 755 -30.03 -2.98 5.41
C LEU A 755 -31.28 -3.28 6.22
N GLU A 756 -32.45 -2.87 5.73
CA GLU A 756 -33.75 -3.20 6.31
C GLU A 756 -34.05 -4.71 6.33
N LYS A 757 -33.25 -5.52 5.62
CA LYS A 757 -33.34 -6.99 5.63
C LYS A 757 -32.40 -7.64 6.64
N THR A 758 -31.53 -6.90 7.32
CA THR A 758 -30.65 -7.49 8.34
C THR A 758 -31.46 -8.02 9.52
N ILE A 759 -30.89 -8.97 10.25
CA ILE A 759 -31.50 -9.47 11.49
C ILE A 759 -31.51 -8.39 12.58
N ASP A 760 -30.46 -7.56 12.65
CA ASP A 760 -30.41 -6.41 13.54
C ASP A 760 -31.60 -5.48 13.32
N TYR A 761 -31.85 -5.07 12.07
CA TYR A 761 -32.91 -4.14 11.76
C TYR A 761 -34.30 -4.74 11.99
N ARG A 762 -34.52 -5.98 11.53
CA ARG A 762 -35.85 -6.61 11.56
C ARG A 762 -36.23 -7.18 12.92
N ILE A 763 -35.25 -7.61 13.72
CA ILE A 763 -35.47 -8.39 14.94
C ILE A 763 -34.84 -7.70 16.15
N LEU A 764 -33.52 -7.44 16.14
CA LEU A 764 -32.85 -6.95 17.36
C LEU A 764 -33.29 -5.54 17.75
N LEU A 765 -33.32 -4.58 16.83
CA LEU A 765 -33.73 -3.21 17.13
C LEU A 765 -35.18 -3.14 17.68
N PRO A 766 -36.18 -3.81 17.09
CA PRO A 766 -37.52 -3.89 17.68
C PRO A 766 -37.55 -4.54 19.07
N LEU A 767 -36.85 -5.65 19.29
CA LEU A 767 -36.85 -6.35 20.57
C LEU A 767 -36.10 -5.58 21.66
N CYS A 768 -35.01 -4.90 21.30
CA CYS A 768 -34.18 -4.11 22.20
C CYS A 768 -34.65 -2.65 22.31
N LYS A 769 -35.83 -2.28 21.79
CA LYS A 769 -36.28 -0.88 21.74
C LYS A 769 -36.15 -0.16 23.10
N ASN A 770 -36.61 -0.79 24.18
CA ASN A 770 -36.47 -0.21 25.52
C ASN A 770 -35.01 -0.13 26.00
N ALA A 771 -34.17 -1.09 25.63
CA ALA A 771 -32.74 -1.03 25.94
C ALA A 771 -32.06 0.14 25.18
N VAL A 772 -32.46 0.40 23.94
CA VAL A 772 -31.95 1.50 23.11
C VAL A 772 -32.52 2.87 23.53
N GLU A 773 -33.78 2.95 23.96
CA GLU A 773 -34.45 4.24 24.27
C GLU A 773 -34.44 4.60 25.76
N LYS A 774 -34.25 3.63 26.65
CA LYS A 774 -34.33 3.81 28.11
C LYS A 774 -33.21 3.16 28.90
N LYS A 775 -32.26 2.47 28.25
CA LYS A 775 -31.18 1.70 28.90
C LYS A 775 -31.67 0.59 29.85
N GLU A 776 -32.87 0.05 29.60
CA GLU A 776 -33.41 -1.06 30.38
C GLU A 776 -32.64 -2.36 30.06
N PRO A 777 -32.14 -3.10 31.07
CA PRO A 777 -31.48 -4.37 30.83
C PRO A 777 -32.40 -5.41 30.20
N ILE A 778 -31.88 -6.23 29.28
CA ILE A 778 -32.65 -7.25 28.57
C ILE A 778 -31.85 -8.53 28.33
N LYS A 779 -32.54 -9.67 28.38
CA LYS A 779 -32.00 -10.98 27.99
C LYS A 779 -32.85 -11.57 26.86
N LEU A 780 -32.19 -11.97 25.77
CA LEU A 780 -32.84 -12.53 24.58
C LEU A 780 -32.23 -13.89 24.24
N SER A 781 -33.04 -14.77 23.65
CA SER A 781 -32.59 -16.02 23.04
C SER A 781 -33.12 -16.13 21.63
N LEU A 782 -32.24 -16.34 20.65
CA LEU A 782 -32.56 -16.29 19.21
C LEU A 782 -31.83 -17.39 18.45
N GLU A 783 -32.46 -17.95 17.43
CA GLU A 783 -31.79 -18.82 16.46
C GLU A 783 -31.02 -17.98 15.43
N VAL A 784 -29.82 -18.43 15.10
CA VAL A 784 -28.97 -17.81 14.06
C VAL A 784 -28.50 -18.86 13.06
N GLY A 785 -28.31 -18.43 11.82
CA GLY A 785 -27.71 -19.24 10.77
C GLY A 785 -26.59 -18.49 10.08
N ASN A 786 -25.87 -19.16 9.16
CA ASN A 786 -24.69 -18.60 8.51
C ASN A 786 -24.98 -17.33 7.67
N GLN A 787 -26.25 -17.04 7.39
CA GLN A 787 -26.69 -15.80 6.74
C GLN A 787 -26.83 -14.61 7.70
N SER A 788 -26.83 -14.86 9.02
CA SER A 788 -26.85 -13.85 10.09
C SER A 788 -25.47 -13.21 10.25
N ARG A 789 -25.08 -12.44 9.23
CA ARG A 789 -23.80 -11.74 9.15
C ARG A 789 -23.86 -10.43 9.92
N THR A 790 -22.73 -10.01 10.48
CA THR A 790 -22.56 -8.72 11.18
C THR A 790 -23.58 -8.51 12.30
N PHE A 791 -23.82 -9.57 13.07
CA PHE A 791 -24.85 -9.62 14.10
C PHE A 791 -24.55 -8.67 15.27
N ALA A 792 -25.57 -7.92 15.71
CA ALA A 792 -25.57 -6.93 16.80
C ALA A 792 -24.73 -5.66 16.57
N THR A 793 -24.13 -5.48 15.40
CA THR A 793 -23.34 -4.28 15.06
C THR A 793 -24.22 -3.05 14.90
N MET A 794 -25.39 -3.17 14.25
CA MET A 794 -26.29 -2.03 14.07
C MET A 794 -26.97 -1.68 15.40
N LEU A 795 -27.32 -2.68 16.21
CA LEU A 795 -27.77 -2.44 17.59
C LEU A 795 -26.75 -1.62 18.39
N SER A 796 -25.47 -2.02 18.31
CA SER A 796 -24.37 -1.30 18.95
C SER A 796 -24.28 0.15 18.47
N SER A 797 -24.39 0.37 17.16
CA SER A 797 -24.32 1.70 16.54
C SER A 797 -25.43 2.63 17.00
N GLU A 798 -26.68 2.16 17.05
CA GLU A 798 -27.82 3.00 17.48
C GLU A 798 -27.68 3.40 18.95
N ILE A 799 -27.29 2.48 19.84
CA ILE A 799 -27.07 2.78 21.26
C ILE A 799 -25.95 3.82 21.43
N LEU A 800 -24.83 3.63 20.73
CA LEU A 800 -23.69 4.55 20.77
C LEU A 800 -24.11 5.95 20.30
N LYS A 801 -24.84 6.06 19.19
CA LYS A 801 -25.30 7.35 18.65
C LYS A 801 -26.24 8.08 19.62
N THR A 802 -27.05 7.34 20.36
CA THR A 802 -28.00 7.93 21.33
C THR A 802 -27.33 8.35 22.62
N TYR A 803 -26.34 7.59 23.12
CA TYR A 803 -25.85 7.75 24.51
C TYR A 803 -24.33 7.84 24.69
N GLY A 804 -23.54 7.64 23.64
CA GLY A 804 -22.08 7.61 23.72
C GLY A 804 -21.50 6.24 24.12
N LYS A 805 -20.17 6.17 24.24
CA LYS A 805 -19.42 4.90 24.34
C LYS A 805 -19.55 4.16 25.68
N ASP A 806 -19.77 4.89 26.76
CA ASP A 806 -19.97 4.35 28.12
C ASP A 806 -21.46 4.39 28.51
N ALA A 807 -22.33 4.17 27.53
CA ALA A 807 -23.77 4.33 27.69
C ALA A 807 -24.42 3.32 28.63
N LEU A 808 -23.92 2.08 28.62
CA LEU A 808 -24.52 0.92 29.27
C LEU A 808 -23.58 0.38 30.34
N ASP A 809 -24.17 -0.06 31.45
CA ASP A 809 -23.49 -0.89 32.43
C ASP A 809 -23.15 -2.26 31.83
N GLU A 810 -22.18 -2.95 32.42
CA GLU A 810 -21.76 -4.27 31.93
C GLU A 810 -22.93 -5.25 31.89
N ASP A 811 -22.97 -6.06 30.82
CA ASP A 811 -23.97 -7.09 30.58
C ASP A 811 -25.44 -6.62 30.60
N SER A 812 -25.71 -5.32 30.40
CA SER A 812 -27.08 -4.77 30.30
C SER A 812 -27.90 -5.46 29.21
N ILE A 813 -27.30 -5.76 28.06
CA ILE A 813 -27.95 -6.49 26.96
C ILE A 813 -27.25 -7.84 26.81
N HIS A 814 -27.94 -8.94 27.11
CA HIS A 814 -27.42 -10.29 26.90
C HIS A 814 -28.24 -11.00 25.82
N ILE A 815 -27.60 -11.33 24.70
CA ILE A 815 -28.22 -12.06 23.59
C ILE A 815 -27.57 -13.44 23.50
N LYS A 816 -28.39 -14.47 23.73
CA LYS A 816 -28.04 -15.85 23.50
C LYS A 816 -28.44 -16.26 22.08
N ALA A 817 -27.46 -16.55 21.23
CA ALA A 817 -27.64 -17.08 19.89
C ALA A 817 -27.51 -18.61 19.91
N ILE A 818 -28.36 -19.31 19.16
CA ILE A 818 -28.34 -20.77 19.04
C ILE A 818 -28.19 -21.12 17.56
N GLY A 819 -27.17 -21.90 17.21
CA GLY A 819 -26.86 -22.28 15.83
C GLY A 819 -25.49 -21.75 15.38
N ASN A 820 -25.37 -21.46 14.08
CA ASN A 820 -24.08 -21.19 13.44
C ASN A 820 -24.08 -19.76 12.88
N ALA A 821 -23.31 -18.85 13.47
CA ALA A 821 -23.29 -17.45 13.04
C ALA A 821 -22.52 -17.23 11.75
N GLY A 822 -22.98 -16.28 10.92
CA GLY A 822 -22.27 -15.85 9.73
C GLY A 822 -21.04 -14.99 10.03
N ASN A 823 -20.37 -14.54 8.97
CA ASN A 823 -19.19 -13.68 9.07
C ASN A 823 -19.47 -12.42 9.90
N SER A 824 -18.44 -11.96 10.62
CA SER A 824 -18.46 -10.72 11.41
C SER A 824 -19.43 -10.74 12.60
N PHE A 825 -19.67 -11.91 13.22
CA PHE A 825 -20.48 -12.00 14.44
C PHE A 825 -19.92 -11.11 15.56
N GLY A 826 -20.72 -10.16 16.06
CA GLY A 826 -20.28 -9.21 17.08
C GLY A 826 -19.20 -8.23 16.60
N ALA A 827 -19.12 -7.91 15.30
CA ALA A 827 -18.22 -6.88 14.83
C ALA A 827 -18.57 -5.51 15.44
N PHE A 828 -17.57 -4.76 15.89
CA PHE A 828 -17.72 -3.45 16.55
C PHE A 828 -18.72 -3.45 17.73
N LEU A 829 -18.79 -4.56 18.47
CA LEU A 829 -19.73 -4.72 19.59
C LEU A 829 -19.43 -3.74 20.71
N LEU A 830 -20.45 -2.96 21.12
CA LEU A 830 -20.34 -1.94 22.15
C LEU A 830 -20.26 -2.56 23.56
N LYS A 831 -19.52 -1.88 24.45
CA LYS A 831 -19.54 -2.14 25.90
C LYS A 831 -20.97 -2.20 26.46
N GLY A 832 -21.19 -3.13 27.39
CA GLY A 832 -22.51 -3.41 27.98
C GLY A 832 -23.35 -4.42 27.19
N ILE A 833 -22.91 -4.83 25.99
CA ILE A 833 -23.53 -5.90 25.23
C ILE A 833 -22.72 -7.19 25.36
N LYS A 834 -23.41 -8.27 25.75
CA LYS A 834 -22.88 -9.63 25.84
C LYS A 834 -23.57 -10.54 24.83
N LEU A 835 -22.78 -11.10 23.91
CA LEU A 835 -23.22 -12.14 22.99
C LEU A 835 -22.73 -13.50 23.48
N GLU A 836 -23.64 -14.46 23.58
CA GLU A 836 -23.32 -15.85 23.87
C GLU A 836 -23.84 -16.71 22.72
N ILE A 837 -22.97 -17.43 22.02
CA ILE A 837 -23.37 -18.38 20.99
C ILE A 837 -23.19 -19.82 21.48
N ILE A 838 -24.28 -20.59 21.42
CA ILE A 838 -24.27 -22.04 21.55
C ILE A 838 -24.26 -22.63 20.14
N GLY A 839 -23.09 -23.10 19.72
CA GLY A 839 -22.79 -23.50 18.34
C GLY A 839 -21.44 -22.95 17.90
N ASP A 840 -21.36 -22.41 16.68
CA ASP A 840 -20.12 -21.91 16.07
C ASP A 840 -20.29 -20.56 15.37
N SER A 841 -19.18 -19.97 14.93
CA SER A 841 -19.16 -18.77 14.08
C SER A 841 -18.20 -18.94 12.91
N ASN A 842 -18.55 -18.34 11.77
CA ASN A 842 -17.62 -18.17 10.66
C ASN A 842 -16.57 -17.08 10.96
N ASP A 843 -15.90 -16.58 9.92
CA ASP A 843 -14.78 -15.64 10.00
C ASP A 843 -15.13 -14.30 10.68
N TYR A 844 -14.10 -13.60 11.15
CA TYR A 844 -14.18 -12.23 11.64
C TYR A 844 -14.99 -12.02 12.93
N LEU A 845 -15.17 -13.07 13.75
CA LEU A 845 -15.82 -12.93 15.06
C LEU A 845 -15.14 -11.81 15.87
N GLY A 846 -15.92 -10.88 16.41
CA GLY A 846 -15.40 -9.77 17.21
C GLY A 846 -14.47 -8.80 16.46
N LYS A 847 -14.55 -8.74 15.13
CA LYS A 847 -13.81 -7.76 14.32
C LYS A 847 -14.01 -6.33 14.84
N GLY A 848 -12.92 -5.61 15.11
CA GLY A 848 -12.97 -4.24 15.62
C GLY A 848 -13.75 -4.08 16.95
N LEU A 849 -13.71 -5.09 17.83
CA LEU A 849 -14.43 -5.10 19.11
C LEU A 849 -14.25 -3.78 19.88
N SER A 850 -15.37 -3.23 20.37
CA SER A 850 -15.46 -1.90 21.00
C SER A 850 -16.00 -1.98 22.43
N GLY A 851 -15.44 -2.91 23.22
CA GLY A 851 -15.73 -3.10 24.65
C GLY A 851 -16.78 -4.17 24.97
N GLY A 852 -17.47 -4.72 23.97
CA GLY A 852 -18.45 -5.80 24.17
C GLY A 852 -17.82 -7.13 24.59
N LYS A 853 -18.67 -8.08 24.99
CA LYS A 853 -18.27 -9.43 25.41
C LYS A 853 -18.84 -10.50 24.48
N ILE A 854 -18.01 -11.42 24.01
CA ILE A 854 -18.43 -12.54 23.14
C ILE A 854 -18.01 -13.87 23.76
N ILE A 855 -18.97 -14.77 23.92
CA ILE A 855 -18.77 -16.13 24.43
C ILE A 855 -19.22 -17.10 23.34
N ALA A 856 -18.37 -18.05 22.97
CA ALA A 856 -18.73 -19.17 22.11
C ALA A 856 -18.45 -20.49 22.82
N LYS A 857 -19.45 -21.37 22.84
CA LYS A 857 -19.32 -22.73 23.37
C LYS A 857 -20.14 -23.72 22.57
N ILE A 858 -19.72 -24.97 22.59
CA ILE A 858 -20.44 -26.07 21.96
C ILE A 858 -21.81 -26.31 22.62
N SER A 859 -22.71 -26.97 21.90
CA SER A 859 -23.96 -27.46 22.51
C SER A 859 -23.67 -28.52 23.57
N ASN A 860 -24.48 -28.55 24.64
CA ASN A 860 -24.44 -29.62 25.64
C ASN A 860 -24.75 -31.01 25.03
N GLU A 861 -25.34 -31.05 23.83
CA GLU A 861 -25.63 -32.26 23.07
C GLU A 861 -24.46 -32.72 22.19
N ALA A 862 -23.42 -31.91 22.04
CA ALA A 862 -22.25 -32.25 21.24
C ALA A 862 -21.45 -33.39 21.90
N THR A 863 -21.05 -34.38 21.09
CA THR A 863 -20.32 -35.58 21.54
C THR A 863 -18.82 -35.50 21.27
N PHE A 864 -18.38 -34.52 20.51
CA PHE A 864 -16.97 -34.29 20.19
C PHE A 864 -16.30 -33.36 21.21
N SER A 865 -14.98 -33.42 21.27
CA SER A 865 -14.16 -32.61 22.16
C SER A 865 -13.97 -31.17 21.61
N PRO A 866 -14.25 -30.11 22.40
CA PRO A 866 -13.98 -28.73 22.01
C PRO A 866 -12.53 -28.46 21.59
N GLU A 867 -11.58 -29.02 22.32
CA GLU A 867 -10.15 -28.75 22.10
C GLU A 867 -9.55 -29.37 20.83
N GLU A 868 -10.31 -30.21 20.13
CA GLU A 868 -9.94 -30.80 18.85
C GLU A 868 -10.72 -30.21 17.66
N ASN A 869 -11.64 -29.25 17.92
CA ASN A 869 -12.60 -28.79 16.93
C ASN A 869 -12.63 -27.26 16.80
N ILE A 870 -12.87 -26.79 15.57
CA ILE A 870 -12.97 -25.36 15.26
C ILE A 870 -14.31 -24.83 15.74
N ILE A 871 -14.29 -23.72 16.49
CA ILE A 871 -15.49 -23.01 16.96
C ILE A 871 -15.67 -21.64 16.29
N ALA A 872 -14.57 -21.05 15.80
CA ALA A 872 -14.58 -19.76 15.13
C ALA A 872 -13.62 -19.76 13.94
N GLY A 873 -14.01 -19.09 12.85
CA GLY A 873 -13.20 -18.98 11.64
C GLY A 873 -11.94 -18.13 11.77
N ASN A 874 -11.48 -17.61 10.64
CA ASN A 874 -10.24 -16.85 10.49
C ASN A 874 -10.38 -15.39 10.92
N ALA A 875 -9.23 -14.76 11.19
CA ALA A 875 -9.09 -13.33 11.48
C ALA A 875 -10.06 -12.81 12.55
N CYS A 876 -10.38 -13.66 13.53
CA CYS A 876 -11.15 -13.26 14.71
C CYS A 876 -10.41 -12.14 15.45
N LEU A 877 -11.17 -11.18 15.97
CA LEU A 877 -10.67 -10.00 16.68
C LEU A 877 -9.74 -9.11 15.86
N TYR A 878 -9.88 -9.14 14.52
CA TYR A 878 -9.07 -8.28 13.66
C TYR A 878 -9.22 -6.81 14.04
N GLY A 879 -8.10 -6.21 14.48
CA GLY A 879 -8.04 -4.81 14.85
C GLY A 879 -8.77 -4.44 16.14
N ALA A 880 -9.19 -5.42 16.96
CA ALA A 880 -10.01 -5.18 18.15
C ALA A 880 -9.35 -4.19 19.13
N THR A 881 -10.10 -3.27 19.72
CA THR A 881 -9.56 -2.17 20.53
C THR A 881 -9.99 -2.16 21.99
N GLU A 882 -11.00 -2.91 22.40
CA GLU A 882 -11.30 -3.23 23.82
C GLU A 882 -12.39 -4.32 23.88
N GLY A 883 -12.55 -5.00 25.03
CA GLY A 883 -13.58 -6.02 25.24
C GLY A 883 -13.02 -7.41 25.57
N GLU A 884 -13.90 -8.40 25.75
CA GLU A 884 -13.53 -9.75 26.17
C GLU A 884 -14.14 -10.83 25.25
N VAL A 885 -13.33 -11.83 24.86
CA VAL A 885 -13.79 -12.99 24.07
C VAL A 885 -13.37 -14.30 24.71
N TYR A 886 -14.29 -15.24 24.82
CA TYR A 886 -14.07 -16.57 25.39
C TYR A 886 -14.58 -17.66 24.44
N LEU A 887 -13.66 -18.47 23.90
CA LEU A 887 -13.94 -19.49 22.91
C LEU A 887 -13.61 -20.88 23.45
N ASP A 888 -14.63 -21.69 23.71
CA ASP A 888 -14.47 -23.11 24.07
C ASP A 888 -14.28 -23.96 22.80
N GLY A 889 -13.15 -23.75 22.13
CA GLY A 889 -12.75 -24.45 20.91
C GLY A 889 -11.56 -23.80 20.22
N ILE A 890 -11.19 -24.31 19.04
CA ILE A 890 -10.08 -23.80 18.22
C ILE A 890 -10.57 -22.62 17.35
N ALA A 891 -9.76 -21.56 17.26
CA ALA A 891 -9.95 -20.51 16.26
C ALA A 891 -9.10 -20.78 15.01
N GLY A 892 -9.56 -20.31 13.85
CA GLY A 892 -8.84 -20.41 12.59
C GLY A 892 -7.52 -19.64 12.52
N GLU A 893 -7.08 -19.34 11.31
CA GLU A 893 -5.86 -18.60 11.05
C GLU A 893 -5.97 -17.13 11.50
N ARG A 894 -4.83 -16.51 11.81
CA ARG A 894 -4.75 -15.07 12.13
C ARG A 894 -5.64 -14.63 13.28
N PHE A 895 -5.88 -15.52 14.24
CA PHE A 895 -6.56 -15.18 15.49
C PHE A 895 -5.88 -13.99 16.18
N CYS A 896 -6.64 -12.96 16.59
CA CYS A 896 -6.12 -11.74 17.20
C CYS A 896 -5.14 -10.95 16.32
N VAL A 897 -5.21 -11.08 14.99
CA VAL A 897 -4.42 -10.24 14.08
C VAL A 897 -4.71 -8.78 14.35
N ARG A 898 -3.65 -7.98 14.52
CA ARG A 898 -3.77 -6.55 14.86
C ARG A 898 -4.57 -6.23 16.13
N ASN A 899 -4.73 -7.17 17.09
CA ASN A 899 -5.38 -6.86 18.37
C ASN A 899 -4.63 -5.71 19.09
N SER A 900 -5.37 -4.70 19.52
CA SER A 900 -4.88 -3.46 20.13
C SER A 900 -5.30 -3.30 21.59
N GLY A 901 -6.16 -4.17 22.13
CA GLY A 901 -6.65 -3.97 23.50
C GLY A 901 -7.60 -5.03 24.04
N ALA A 902 -8.11 -5.96 23.22
CA ALA A 902 -9.05 -6.96 23.67
C ALA A 902 -8.38 -8.08 24.48
N LEU A 903 -9.12 -8.64 25.44
CA LEU A 903 -8.81 -9.88 26.12
C LEU A 903 -9.43 -11.05 25.37
N ALA A 904 -8.66 -12.12 25.13
CA ALA A 904 -9.18 -13.32 24.49
C ALA A 904 -8.67 -14.61 25.13
N VAL A 905 -9.55 -15.60 25.28
CA VAL A 905 -9.21 -16.97 25.71
C VAL A 905 -9.71 -17.97 24.69
N VAL A 906 -8.86 -18.89 24.26
CA VAL A 906 -9.14 -19.89 23.22
C VAL A 906 -8.44 -21.21 23.51
N LEU A 907 -8.96 -22.34 23.01
CA LEU A 907 -8.37 -23.67 23.25
C LEU A 907 -7.28 -24.06 22.25
N GLY A 908 -7.10 -23.29 21.17
CA GLY A 908 -6.06 -23.46 20.16
C GLY A 908 -6.22 -22.47 19.01
N THR A 909 -5.19 -22.29 18.18
CA THR A 909 -5.26 -21.38 17.02
C THR A 909 -4.57 -21.97 15.78
N GLY A 910 -5.03 -21.57 14.59
CA GLY A 910 -4.31 -21.79 13.34
C GLY A 910 -2.99 -21.02 13.23
N VAL A 911 -2.43 -20.95 12.03
CA VAL A 911 -1.19 -20.21 11.73
C VAL A 911 -1.35 -18.70 11.91
N HIS A 912 -0.25 -18.00 12.17
CA HIS A 912 -0.21 -16.53 12.30
C HIS A 912 -1.06 -15.97 13.46
N GLY A 913 -1.26 -16.74 14.54
CA GLY A 913 -1.93 -16.22 15.75
C GLY A 913 -1.19 -15.01 16.33
N CYS A 914 -1.94 -14.01 16.80
CA CYS A 914 -1.46 -12.73 17.34
C CYS A 914 -0.54 -11.93 16.41
N GLU A 915 -0.64 -12.14 15.09
CA GLU A 915 0.15 -11.40 14.11
C GLU A 915 -0.11 -9.89 14.21
N TYR A 916 0.94 -9.08 14.20
CA TYR A 916 0.90 -7.63 14.38
C TYR A 916 0.19 -7.13 15.65
N MET A 917 -0.08 -7.95 16.66
CA MET A 917 -0.74 -7.47 17.90
C MET A 917 0.05 -6.31 18.54
N THR A 918 -0.66 -5.26 18.96
CA THR A 918 -0.10 -4.01 19.56
C THR A 918 -0.58 -3.75 20.97
N GLY A 919 -1.52 -4.53 21.48
CA GLY A 919 -2.08 -4.42 22.83
C GLY A 919 -3.08 -5.53 23.12
N GLY A 920 -3.54 -5.61 24.38
CA GLY A 920 -4.45 -6.65 24.84
C GLY A 920 -3.75 -7.83 25.52
N LEU A 921 -4.56 -8.81 25.92
CA LEU A 921 -4.13 -10.02 26.62
C LEU A 921 -4.73 -11.25 25.95
N VAL A 922 -3.91 -12.19 25.49
CA VAL A 922 -4.38 -13.43 24.86
C VAL A 922 -3.92 -14.64 25.67
N VAL A 923 -4.83 -15.57 25.94
CA VAL A 923 -4.54 -16.85 26.58
C VAL A 923 -4.92 -17.98 25.63
N VAL A 924 -3.94 -18.83 25.29
CA VAL A 924 -4.17 -20.03 24.48
C VAL A 924 -3.97 -21.26 25.35
N LEU A 925 -5.04 -22.02 25.54
CA LEU A 925 -5.08 -23.22 26.39
C LEU A 925 -4.80 -24.52 25.62
N GLY A 926 -4.09 -24.44 24.49
CA GLY A 926 -3.72 -25.59 23.67
C GLY A 926 -2.75 -25.21 22.55
N ASP A 927 -2.82 -25.92 21.43
CA ASP A 927 -1.84 -25.80 20.36
C ASP A 927 -1.97 -24.51 19.54
N VAL A 928 -0.83 -23.99 19.09
CA VAL A 928 -0.74 -22.84 18.20
C VAL A 928 -0.10 -23.22 16.87
N GLY A 929 -0.60 -22.65 15.77
CA GLY A 929 0.04 -22.79 14.47
C GLY A 929 1.35 -22.02 14.35
N ALA A 930 2.12 -22.35 13.31
CA ALA A 930 3.40 -21.72 13.02
C ALA A 930 3.31 -20.19 12.82
N ASN A 931 4.45 -19.53 13.03
CA ASN A 931 4.63 -18.08 12.87
C ASN A 931 3.76 -17.24 13.83
N PHE A 932 3.47 -17.80 15.01
CA PHE A 932 2.74 -17.11 16.07
C PHE A 932 3.49 -15.86 16.53
N ALA A 933 2.77 -14.77 16.80
CA ALA A 933 3.30 -13.47 17.22
C ALA A 933 4.22 -12.77 16.20
N ALA A 934 4.20 -13.15 14.92
CA ALA A 934 4.95 -12.43 13.88
C ALA A 934 4.51 -10.96 13.82
N GLY A 935 5.47 -10.04 13.87
CA GLY A 935 5.19 -8.60 13.91
C GLY A 935 4.50 -8.09 15.19
N MET A 936 4.31 -8.94 16.22
CA MET A 936 3.74 -8.53 17.50
C MET A 936 4.66 -7.50 18.17
N SER A 937 4.09 -6.34 18.44
CA SER A 937 4.82 -5.15 18.92
C SER A 937 4.27 -4.57 20.23
N GLY A 938 3.15 -5.11 20.73
CA GLY A 938 2.63 -4.81 22.05
C GLY A 938 1.58 -5.82 22.52
N GLY A 939 1.26 -5.80 23.81
CA GLY A 939 0.37 -6.77 24.47
C GLY A 939 1.11 -7.93 25.12
N VAL A 940 0.35 -8.84 25.74
CA VAL A 940 0.87 -10.03 26.43
C VAL A 940 0.13 -11.27 25.96
N VAL A 941 0.86 -12.37 25.75
CA VAL A 941 0.27 -13.68 25.46
C VAL A 941 0.78 -14.73 26.44
N TYR A 942 -0.13 -15.56 26.95
CA TYR A 942 0.18 -16.78 27.69
C TYR A 942 -0.24 -18.00 26.89
N ILE A 943 0.65 -19.00 26.77
CA ILE A 943 0.40 -20.21 25.98
C ILE A 943 0.66 -21.44 26.87
N PHE A 944 -0.28 -22.37 26.85
CA PHE A 944 -0.15 -23.68 27.49
C PHE A 944 0.63 -24.67 26.61
N GLY A 945 1.56 -25.43 27.19
CA GLY A 945 2.34 -26.46 26.52
C GLY A 945 3.65 -25.95 25.92
N ARG A 946 4.79 -26.39 26.46
CA ARG A 946 6.15 -25.95 26.06
C ARG A 946 6.57 -26.38 24.64
N HIS A 947 5.92 -27.39 24.07
CA HIS A 947 6.16 -27.78 22.67
C HIS A 947 5.81 -26.67 21.68
N ASN A 948 4.94 -25.73 22.06
CA ASN A 948 4.54 -24.60 21.24
C ASN A 948 5.63 -23.53 21.07
N GLU A 949 6.72 -23.54 21.85
CA GLU A 949 7.80 -22.53 21.75
C GLU A 949 8.41 -22.47 20.34
N ALA A 950 8.50 -23.60 19.64
CA ALA A 950 9.04 -23.70 18.28
C ALA A 950 8.16 -23.02 17.20
N HIS A 951 6.89 -22.73 17.52
CA HIS A 951 5.96 -22.09 16.59
C HIS A 951 5.98 -20.55 16.70
N VAL A 952 6.62 -19.99 17.73
CA VAL A 952 6.70 -18.55 17.97
C VAL A 952 7.75 -17.90 17.07
N ASN A 953 7.36 -16.85 16.35
CA ASN A 953 8.29 -16.00 15.62
C ASN A 953 8.99 -15.03 16.58
N THR A 954 10.28 -15.25 16.81
CA THR A 954 11.07 -14.48 17.79
C THR A 954 11.72 -13.20 17.20
N GLU A 955 11.28 -12.70 16.05
CA GLU A 955 11.87 -11.50 15.41
C GLU A 955 11.70 -10.25 16.29
N LEU A 956 10.55 -10.08 16.94
CA LEU A 956 10.25 -8.92 17.80
C LEU A 956 9.97 -9.26 19.27
N VAL A 957 9.68 -10.53 19.56
CA VAL A 957 9.25 -10.99 20.89
C VAL A 957 10.27 -11.90 21.55
N ASP A 958 10.22 -11.97 22.87
CA ASP A 958 10.95 -12.92 23.70
C ASP A 958 9.96 -13.91 24.33
N ILE A 959 10.39 -15.17 24.45
CA ILE A 959 9.73 -16.22 25.23
C ILE A 959 10.25 -16.15 26.67
N LYS A 960 9.36 -16.11 27.67
CA LYS A 960 9.71 -15.94 29.08
C LYS A 960 8.93 -16.88 29.99
N ASP A 961 9.52 -17.22 31.12
CA ASP A 961 8.82 -17.89 32.21
C ASP A 961 7.89 -16.91 32.95
N LEU A 962 6.83 -17.47 33.56
CA LEU A 962 5.85 -16.71 34.33
C LEU A 962 6.41 -16.34 35.71
N ASN A 963 6.26 -15.06 36.07
CA ASN A 963 6.47 -14.60 37.45
C ASN A 963 5.18 -14.70 38.28
N ALA A 964 5.24 -14.36 39.58
CA ALA A 964 4.09 -14.45 40.48
C ALA A 964 2.91 -13.54 40.10
N LYS A 965 3.17 -12.39 39.45
CA LYS A 965 2.12 -11.49 38.94
C LYS A 965 1.43 -12.11 37.73
N ASP A 966 2.22 -12.68 36.80
CA ASP A 966 1.71 -13.37 35.61
C ASP A 966 0.84 -14.58 36.02
N GLU A 967 1.27 -15.36 37.01
CA GLU A 967 0.50 -16.50 37.53
C GLU A 967 -0.88 -16.08 38.06
N LYS A 968 -0.93 -15.00 38.85
CA LYS A 968 -2.19 -14.48 39.40
C LYS A 968 -3.13 -13.99 38.30
N GLU A 969 -2.60 -13.28 37.31
CA GLU A 969 -3.36 -12.78 36.16
C GLU A 969 -3.93 -13.93 35.33
N LEU A 970 -3.10 -14.92 35.00
CA LEU A 970 -3.49 -16.08 34.20
C LEU A 970 -4.60 -16.91 34.88
N LYS A 971 -4.47 -17.21 36.18
CA LYS A 971 -5.51 -17.96 36.92
C LYS A 971 -6.86 -17.22 36.90
N ALA A 972 -6.85 -15.91 37.15
CA ALA A 972 -8.08 -15.11 37.12
C ALA A 972 -8.76 -15.12 35.73
N VAL A 973 -7.97 -15.10 34.65
CA VAL A 973 -8.50 -15.16 33.28
C VAL A 973 -9.06 -16.55 32.95
N ILE A 974 -8.40 -17.63 33.40
CA ILE A 974 -8.89 -19.00 33.24
C ILE A 974 -10.19 -19.21 34.02
N GLU A 975 -10.28 -18.70 35.26
CA GLU A 975 -11.50 -18.75 36.08
C GLU A 975 -12.67 -18.04 35.39
N LYS A 976 -12.44 -16.85 34.80
CA LYS A 976 -13.45 -16.16 33.99
C LYS A 976 -13.88 -17.02 32.79
N HIS A 977 -12.93 -17.62 32.07
CA HIS A 977 -13.25 -18.48 30.94
C HIS A 977 -14.16 -19.64 31.38
N ILE A 978 -13.81 -20.35 32.45
CA ILE A 978 -14.64 -21.43 33.02
C ILE A 978 -16.03 -20.92 33.39
N ALA A 979 -16.13 -19.76 34.04
CA ALA A 979 -17.41 -19.20 34.45
C ALA A 979 -18.34 -18.88 33.25
N TYR A 980 -17.77 -18.51 32.11
CA TYR A 980 -18.55 -18.17 30.90
C TYR A 980 -18.83 -19.37 29.99
N THR A 981 -17.87 -20.29 29.86
CA THR A 981 -17.94 -21.38 28.87
C THR A 981 -18.29 -22.74 29.47
N ASP A 982 -18.11 -22.93 30.78
CA ASP A 982 -18.14 -24.23 31.44
C ASP A 982 -17.06 -25.22 30.93
N SER A 983 -16.01 -24.71 30.27
CA SER A 983 -14.96 -25.51 29.60
C SER A 983 -14.32 -26.56 30.51
N LYS A 984 -14.40 -27.82 30.09
CA LYS A 984 -13.78 -28.97 30.78
C LYS A 984 -12.26 -28.87 30.78
N LYS A 985 -11.66 -28.56 29.62
CA LYS A 985 -10.21 -28.42 29.48
C LYS A 985 -9.65 -27.32 30.39
N ALA A 986 -10.32 -26.17 30.46
CA ALA A 986 -9.87 -25.08 31.32
C ALA A 986 -9.96 -25.45 32.81
N LYS A 987 -10.99 -26.19 33.23
CA LYS A 987 -11.09 -26.73 34.60
C LYS A 987 -9.93 -27.67 34.92
N ASP A 988 -9.66 -28.63 34.02
CA ASP A 988 -8.57 -29.59 34.20
C ASP A 988 -7.20 -28.90 34.31
N ILE A 989 -6.95 -27.89 33.48
CA ILE A 989 -5.73 -27.07 33.52
C ILE A 989 -5.64 -26.29 34.84
N LEU A 990 -6.73 -25.73 35.33
CA LEU A 990 -6.74 -24.95 36.57
C LEU A 990 -6.53 -25.84 37.81
N GLU A 991 -7.15 -27.03 37.85
CA GLU A 991 -7.00 -28.01 38.93
C GLU A 991 -5.56 -28.52 39.05
N LYS A 992 -4.87 -28.71 37.91
CA LYS A 992 -3.49 -29.20 37.83
C LYS A 992 -2.49 -28.10 37.50
N PHE A 993 -2.80 -26.85 37.83
CA PHE A 993 -2.02 -25.71 37.38
C PHE A 993 -0.56 -25.78 37.85
N ASP A 994 0.37 -25.90 36.90
CA ASP A 994 1.79 -25.60 37.08
C ASP A 994 2.19 -24.49 36.11
N LYS A 995 2.71 -23.39 36.64
CA LYS A 995 3.19 -22.26 35.82
C LYS A 995 4.32 -22.66 34.86
N LYS A 996 5.03 -23.78 35.10
CA LYS A 996 6.07 -24.30 34.21
C LYS A 996 5.50 -24.84 32.90
N ASP A 997 4.24 -25.26 32.90
CA ASP A 997 3.56 -25.73 31.68
C ASP A 997 3.16 -24.58 30.76
N PHE A 998 3.26 -23.34 31.25
CA PHE A 998 3.00 -22.13 30.48
C PHE A 998 4.29 -21.37 30.17
N PHE A 999 4.25 -20.61 29.10
CA PHE A 999 5.22 -19.55 28.82
C PHE A 999 4.52 -18.27 28.38
N LYS A 1000 5.24 -17.15 28.54
CA LYS A 1000 4.81 -15.80 28.19
C LYS A 1000 5.52 -15.35 26.93
N VAL A 1001 4.78 -14.84 25.95
CA VAL A 1001 5.33 -14.15 24.78
C VAL A 1001 5.23 -12.64 25.02
N MET A 1002 6.37 -11.95 24.98
CA MET A 1002 6.48 -10.53 25.33
C MET A 1002 7.29 -9.75 24.28
N PRO A 1003 6.73 -8.70 23.65
CA PRO A 1003 7.48 -7.86 22.71
C PRO A 1003 8.58 -7.04 23.40
N ARG A 1004 9.78 -7.02 22.81
CA ARG A 1004 10.97 -6.38 23.40
C ARG A 1004 10.81 -4.89 23.62
N ASP A 1005 10.33 -4.16 22.62
CA ASP A 1005 10.19 -2.70 22.71
C ASP A 1005 9.02 -2.29 23.60
N TYR A 1006 7.94 -3.09 23.59
CA TYR A 1006 6.83 -2.91 24.52
C TYR A 1006 7.28 -3.07 25.99
N GLU A 1007 8.03 -4.12 26.29
CA GLU A 1007 8.55 -4.34 27.65
C GLU A 1007 9.49 -3.21 28.08
N LYS A 1008 10.38 -2.75 27.21
CA LYS A 1008 11.25 -1.59 27.49
C LYS A 1008 10.40 -0.35 27.82
N MET A 1009 9.35 -0.09 27.03
CA MET A 1009 8.45 1.03 27.28
C MET A 1009 7.73 0.88 28.63
N LEU A 1010 7.19 -0.28 28.96
CA LEU A 1010 6.53 -0.52 30.26
C LEU A 1010 7.47 -0.32 31.44
N LYS A 1011 8.72 -0.80 31.35
CA LYS A 1011 9.74 -0.57 32.38
C LYS A 1011 10.06 0.91 32.52
N MET A 1012 10.18 1.63 31.40
CA MET A 1012 10.45 3.07 31.42
C MET A 1012 9.27 3.86 31.99
N LEU A 1013 8.03 3.46 31.69
CA LEU A 1013 6.82 4.05 32.28
C LEU A 1013 6.80 3.89 33.80
N ASP A 1014 7.16 2.71 34.33
CA ASP A 1014 7.25 2.49 35.78
C ASP A 1014 8.38 3.33 36.42
N LEU A 1015 9.52 3.48 35.75
CA LEU A 1015 10.62 4.35 36.21
C LEU A 1015 10.22 5.83 36.22
N CYS A 1016 9.44 6.28 35.24
CA CYS A 1016 8.99 7.66 35.08
C CYS A 1016 7.65 7.95 35.78
N LYS A 1017 7.07 7.02 36.54
CA LYS A 1017 5.72 7.17 37.12
C LYS A 1017 5.54 8.39 38.04
N ASN A 1018 6.64 8.91 38.59
CA ASN A 1018 6.64 10.08 39.47
C ASN A 1018 6.94 11.40 38.71
N GLU A 1019 7.16 11.36 37.40
CA GLU A 1019 7.36 12.54 36.56
C GLU A 1019 6.01 13.24 36.30
N LYS A 1020 6.03 14.52 35.90
CA LYS A 1020 4.81 15.30 35.62
C LYS A 1020 3.98 14.71 34.47
N ASP A 1021 4.64 14.21 33.43
CA ASP A 1021 4.03 13.43 32.35
C ASP A 1021 4.86 12.15 32.16
N PRO A 1022 4.50 11.05 32.86
CA PRO A 1022 5.24 9.81 32.81
C PRO A 1022 5.37 9.23 31.39
N ASN A 1023 4.33 9.37 30.57
CA ASN A 1023 4.30 8.83 29.23
C ASN A 1023 5.26 9.57 28.30
N LEU A 1024 5.23 10.90 28.34
CA LEU A 1024 6.13 11.72 27.53
C LEU A 1024 7.58 11.60 28.00
N ALA A 1025 7.81 11.61 29.32
CA ALA A 1025 9.15 11.44 29.88
C ALA A 1025 9.76 10.08 29.50
N ALA A 1026 8.98 9.01 29.59
CA ALA A 1026 9.43 7.67 29.18
C ALA A 1026 9.73 7.60 27.67
N PHE A 1027 8.85 8.17 26.84
CA PHE A 1027 9.05 8.25 25.40
C PHE A 1027 10.37 8.96 25.06
N LEU A 1028 10.58 10.18 25.58
CA LEU A 1028 11.77 10.97 25.28
C LEU A 1028 13.06 10.26 25.68
N LYS A 1029 13.08 9.61 26.86
CA LYS A 1029 14.24 8.82 27.33
C LYS A 1029 14.55 7.61 26.43
N ILE A 1030 13.54 7.00 25.80
CA ILE A 1030 13.74 5.86 24.89
C ILE A 1030 14.17 6.32 23.49
N THR A 1031 13.66 7.46 23.02
CA THR A 1031 13.89 7.92 21.64
C THR A 1031 15.08 8.85 21.47
N GLN A 1032 15.64 9.40 22.55
CA GLN A 1032 16.89 10.17 22.50
C GLN A 1032 18.08 9.21 22.39
N LYS A 1033 18.58 9.03 21.16
CA LYS A 1033 19.89 8.43 20.86
C LYS A 1033 20.62 9.22 19.80
#